data_AF-A0A959SDT7-F1
#
_entry.id   AF-A0A959SDT7-F1
#
_cell.length_a   1.000
_cell.length_b   1.000
_cell.length_c   1.000
_cell.angle_alpha   90.00
_cell.angle_beta   90.00
_cell.angle_gamma   90.00
#
_symmetry.space_group_name_H-M   'P 1'
#
loop_
_entity.id
_entity.type
_entity.pdbx_description
1 polymer ?
#
loop_
_entity_poly.entity_id
_entity_poly.type
_entity_poly.pdbx_seq_one_letter_code
_entity_poly.pdbx_strand_id
1 'polypeptide(L)'
;MRLPFSLRSAGAVLLVAALAMGCSQEKDAFLNRTFHRLTTRDNGWFNASEKLKEVVAGIEEAHVDDYDHVLPLFIYGSDEQAKNATPDLEKCIEKCSLVIERHSMNIGGKEKNKWIDDSWFVIAKSHFYKKNFYEAERGFTYVSRRFKGENRQMQSLVWLARTAIVLEQFGKAQSSLDEVANQKTLPKDFDHGELEAVRAELELKRGKVDDAIVHLEAAIPNARTKKERVRWAFVLAQLYQHKGLEEKAIKQFAIVARMSPPYEMAFHTQIFQALAFNKGNSKEIRKKLNRMLRDDKHVDHFDMLHYAIADLDLKERKDSSAIDHLVTSARVSTTDTKQKAKTFLRLADIYFDDRAYGDAQKYYDSTQTILAETHERYDEVTTRARVLGELVEQLRIIALEDSLQGLAQLDDKDLEKKIRGMIRDREQEEAERKQAEEEARALAEANPDAGRNTQQQGGNRGAWYFYDPQQIGRGLANFRKKWGNRPLEDDWRRKDKSGSALAELTEEEEEELEAGNAKEEKEAEWKDPSFYTKDIPKDDAALAASNARICSALYTSGMIYKEQLKDADNAIESFEVLNGRFDECRYTPESFYQLYRIYLEKEQTTNYFAPDGMGSQYYANVILERWPDSEFARLIRDPNVLQADEVRRKEEEVAYKEVYDRYRQYMFASVIVSCEGVMANEPNNHFLAKYHMLRAMALGGMRDRAGFRAALEEVKIKFAGTDEERAATEMLAALDRSAGTPPPPPKQGAAGAYTPDAGPHFFALIVPNQGSDLTSIKTRISSFNQLYFPGTPVEITNSFLDPEHQVVLISGFPTKEAAMLYNGLFTSGNQELVGINDQGYPAFPITTANYAQLYKSKDVDGYSTFFTQNYLDRQ
;
A
#
# COMPACT_ATOMS: atom_id res chain seq x y z
N MET A 1 -23.04 76.98 -27.50
CA MET A 1 -24.18 77.06 -26.56
C MET A 1 -23.78 76.35 -25.27
N ARG A 2 -23.41 77.09 -24.20
CA ARG A 2 -23.11 76.50 -22.89
C ARG A 2 -24.42 76.45 -22.10
N LEU A 3 -24.93 75.25 -21.80
CA LEU A 3 -26.08 75.08 -20.92
C LEU A 3 -25.79 75.70 -19.54
N PRO A 4 -26.76 76.38 -18.90
CA PRO A 4 -26.55 77.07 -17.63
C PRO A 4 -26.22 76.08 -16.50
N PHE A 5 -25.38 76.53 -15.56
CA PHE A 5 -24.84 75.74 -14.45
C PHE A 5 -25.93 75.08 -13.58
N SER A 6 -27.14 75.67 -13.53
CA SER A 6 -28.33 75.16 -12.84
C SER A 6 -28.93 73.90 -13.48
N LEU A 7 -28.86 73.74 -14.81
CA LEU A 7 -29.34 72.54 -15.50
C LEU A 7 -28.39 71.35 -15.33
N ARG A 8 -27.08 71.61 -15.18
CA ARG A 8 -26.08 70.56 -14.91
C ARG A 8 -26.17 70.02 -13.48
N SER A 9 -26.43 70.90 -12.51
CA SER A 9 -26.65 70.52 -11.11
C SER A 9 -28.02 69.85 -10.90
N ALA A 10 -29.09 70.32 -11.57
CA ALA A 10 -30.37 69.63 -11.57
C ALA A 10 -30.30 68.23 -12.24
N GLY A 11 -29.54 68.09 -13.33
CA GLY A 11 -29.27 66.81 -13.97
C GLY A 11 -28.48 65.84 -13.08
N ALA A 12 -27.49 66.32 -12.33
CA ALA A 12 -26.73 65.52 -11.36
C ALA A 12 -27.60 65.08 -10.17
N VAL A 13 -28.46 65.97 -9.64
CA VAL A 13 -29.41 65.62 -8.56
C VAL A 13 -30.46 64.62 -9.04
N LEU A 14 -30.98 64.77 -10.27
CA LEU A 14 -31.89 63.80 -10.89
C LEU A 14 -31.22 62.43 -11.12
N LEU A 15 -29.93 62.41 -11.52
CA LEU A 15 -29.16 61.19 -11.68
C LEU A 15 -28.94 60.48 -10.33
N VAL A 16 -28.58 61.24 -9.29
CA VAL A 16 -28.41 60.71 -7.92
C VAL A 16 -29.74 60.22 -7.34
N ALA A 17 -30.84 60.94 -7.57
CA ALA A 17 -32.17 60.50 -7.16
C ALA A 17 -32.64 59.25 -7.92
N ALA A 18 -32.36 59.15 -9.23
CA ALA A 18 -32.65 57.96 -10.02
C ALA A 18 -31.80 56.74 -9.59
N LEU A 19 -30.53 56.95 -9.23
CA LEU A 19 -29.66 55.91 -8.65
C LEU A 19 -30.16 55.45 -7.27
N ALA A 20 -30.56 56.38 -6.40
CA ALA A 20 -31.11 56.07 -5.08
C ALA A 20 -32.45 55.31 -5.15
N MET A 21 -33.30 55.62 -6.14
CA MET A 21 -34.55 54.88 -6.36
C MET A 21 -34.33 53.46 -6.94
N GLY A 22 -33.21 53.23 -7.63
CA GLY A 22 -32.86 51.94 -8.25
C GLY A 22 -32.31 50.88 -7.28
N CYS A 23 -31.93 51.26 -6.04
CA CYS A 23 -31.30 50.34 -5.07
C CYS A 23 -32.28 49.46 -4.26
N SER A 24 -33.59 49.66 -4.39
CA SER A 24 -34.58 48.87 -3.63
C SER A 24 -34.79 47.49 -4.25
N GLN A 25 -34.60 46.44 -3.44
CA GLN A 25 -34.81 45.03 -3.81
C GLN A 25 -36.30 44.64 -3.85
N GLU A 26 -37.16 45.39 -3.17
CA GLU A 26 -38.59 45.07 -2.99
C GLU A 26 -39.47 45.60 -4.14
N LYS A 27 -38.91 46.42 -5.04
CA LYS A 27 -39.66 47.06 -6.14
C LYS A 27 -39.39 46.38 -7.48
N ASP A 28 -40.43 45.79 -8.08
CA ASP A 28 -40.38 45.22 -9.45
C ASP A 28 -40.54 46.34 -10.51
N ALA A 29 -39.55 47.23 -10.59
CA ALA A 29 -39.49 48.29 -11.58
C ALA A 29 -38.27 48.12 -12.51
N PHE A 30 -38.35 48.64 -13.73
CA PHE A 30 -37.31 48.46 -14.75
C PHE A 30 -35.92 48.93 -14.28
N LEU A 31 -35.83 50.11 -13.65
CA LEU A 31 -34.57 50.65 -13.15
C LEU A 31 -33.99 49.80 -12.01
N ASN A 32 -34.82 49.38 -11.05
CA ASN A 32 -34.42 48.50 -9.96
C ASN A 32 -33.88 47.17 -10.47
N ARG A 33 -34.65 46.48 -11.32
CA ARG A 33 -34.20 45.22 -11.93
C ARG A 33 -32.91 45.38 -12.72
N THR A 34 -32.77 46.48 -13.47
CA THR A 34 -31.57 46.70 -14.28
C THR A 34 -30.35 46.95 -13.41
N PHE A 35 -30.49 47.76 -12.34
CA PHE A 35 -29.43 48.02 -11.36
C PHE A 35 -28.98 46.73 -10.67
N HIS A 36 -29.90 46.00 -10.05
CA HIS A 36 -29.57 44.75 -9.35
C HIS A 36 -28.99 43.70 -10.30
N ARG A 37 -29.55 43.56 -11.52
CA ARG A 37 -29.03 42.62 -12.53
C ARG A 37 -27.61 42.94 -12.98
N LEU A 38 -27.30 44.21 -13.27
CA LEU A 38 -25.95 44.61 -13.70
C LEU A 38 -24.94 44.42 -12.56
N THR A 39 -25.33 44.82 -11.34
CA THR A 39 -24.45 44.71 -10.18
C THR A 39 -24.17 43.25 -9.82
N THR A 40 -25.18 42.36 -9.85
CA THR A 40 -24.97 40.92 -9.64
C THR A 40 -24.05 40.32 -10.69
N ARG A 41 -24.26 40.66 -11.98
CA ARG A 41 -23.46 40.13 -13.07
C ARG A 41 -22.00 40.58 -12.95
N ASP A 42 -21.77 41.88 -12.88
CA ASP A 42 -20.44 42.47 -13.09
C ASP A 42 -19.59 42.46 -11.82
N ASN A 43 -20.19 42.52 -10.62
CA ASN A 43 -19.43 42.58 -9.37
C ASN A 43 -19.20 41.20 -8.74
N GLY A 44 -20.17 40.29 -8.80
CA GLY A 44 -20.09 38.99 -8.12
C GLY A 44 -19.99 37.81 -9.08
N TRP A 45 -21.09 37.54 -9.78
CA TRP A 45 -21.25 36.29 -10.52
C TRP A 45 -20.20 36.09 -11.62
N PHE A 46 -19.97 37.08 -12.48
CA PHE A 46 -19.04 36.92 -13.61
C PHE A 46 -17.62 36.62 -13.12
N ASN A 47 -17.13 37.41 -12.15
CA ASN A 47 -15.79 37.23 -11.59
C ASN A 47 -15.63 35.88 -10.87
N ALA A 48 -16.65 35.46 -10.10
CA ALA A 48 -16.64 34.16 -9.44
C ALA A 48 -16.71 33.00 -10.45
N SER A 49 -17.51 33.15 -11.51
CA SER A 49 -17.62 32.15 -12.57
C SER A 49 -16.32 32.00 -13.37
N GLU A 50 -15.64 33.10 -13.72
CA GLU A 50 -14.36 33.02 -14.43
C GLU A 50 -13.28 32.42 -13.53
N LYS A 51 -13.23 32.80 -12.24
CA LYS A 51 -12.27 32.19 -11.30
C LYS A 51 -12.54 30.71 -11.08
N LEU A 52 -13.81 30.28 -11.00
CA LEU A 52 -14.16 28.87 -10.92
C LEU A 52 -13.69 28.11 -12.17
N LYS A 53 -13.86 28.68 -13.38
CA LYS A 53 -13.35 28.04 -14.61
C LYS A 53 -11.83 27.89 -14.60
N GLU A 54 -11.09 28.90 -14.15
CA GLU A 54 -9.64 28.86 -14.00
C GLU A 54 -9.22 27.75 -13.03
N VAL A 55 -9.86 27.66 -11.86
CA VAL A 55 -9.59 26.61 -10.87
C VAL A 55 -9.86 25.21 -11.44
N VAL A 56 -11.00 25.02 -12.11
CA VAL A 56 -11.35 23.73 -12.73
C VAL A 56 -10.36 23.36 -13.82
N ALA A 57 -9.97 24.32 -14.68
CA ALA A 57 -8.96 24.09 -15.71
C ALA A 57 -7.62 23.67 -15.10
N GLY A 58 -7.18 24.31 -14.01
CA GLY A 58 -5.97 23.93 -13.29
C GLY A 58 -6.03 22.53 -12.67
N ILE A 59 -7.19 22.13 -12.12
CA ILE A 59 -7.41 20.75 -11.64
C ILE A 59 -7.30 19.75 -12.80
N GLU A 60 -7.90 20.06 -13.94
CA GLU A 60 -7.87 19.18 -15.11
C GLU A 60 -6.48 19.10 -15.77
N GLU A 61 -5.69 20.17 -15.73
CA GLU A 61 -4.33 20.23 -16.29
C GLU A 61 -3.32 19.50 -15.38
N ALA A 62 -3.49 19.60 -14.07
CA ALA A 62 -2.67 18.87 -13.10
C ALA A 62 -3.06 17.38 -12.95
N HIS A 63 -4.10 16.91 -13.64
CA HIS A 63 -4.51 15.51 -13.60
C HIS A 63 -3.64 14.67 -14.53
N VAL A 64 -3.07 13.60 -13.97
CA VAL A 64 -2.33 12.58 -14.72
C VAL A 64 -3.27 11.39 -14.94
N ASP A 65 -3.53 11.07 -16.20
CA ASP A 65 -4.36 9.94 -16.60
C ASP A 65 -3.63 8.60 -16.37
N ASP A 66 -4.34 7.60 -15.86
CA ASP A 66 -3.86 6.23 -15.71
C ASP A 66 -4.47 5.36 -16.83
N TYR A 67 -3.68 5.12 -17.87
CA TYR A 67 -4.17 4.46 -19.10
C TYR A 67 -4.32 2.95 -18.99
N ASP A 68 -3.83 2.33 -17.91
CA ASP A 68 -4.06 0.90 -17.62
C ASP A 68 -5.51 0.63 -17.22
N HIS A 69 -6.25 1.68 -16.86
CA HIS A 69 -7.66 1.63 -16.54
C HIS A 69 -8.49 2.43 -17.55
N VAL A 70 -9.80 2.16 -17.58
CA VAL A 70 -10.74 3.01 -18.31
C VAL A 70 -10.72 4.40 -17.69
N LEU A 71 -10.36 5.43 -18.49
CA LEU A 71 -10.22 6.79 -17.98
C LEU A 71 -11.58 7.33 -17.48
N PRO A 72 -11.59 8.13 -16.39
CA PRO A 72 -12.84 8.74 -15.93
C PRO A 72 -13.34 9.75 -16.97
N LEU A 73 -14.65 9.77 -17.22
CA LEU A 73 -15.26 10.68 -18.20
C LEU A 73 -15.13 12.16 -17.81
N PHE A 74 -15.08 12.43 -16.51
CA PHE A 74 -14.92 13.76 -15.93
C PHE A 74 -13.78 13.76 -14.91
N ILE A 75 -13.04 14.85 -14.86
CA ILE A 75 -11.95 15.03 -13.90
C ILE A 75 -12.47 15.93 -12.77
N TYR A 76 -12.56 15.37 -11.57
CA TYR A 76 -13.06 16.08 -10.38
C TYR A 76 -11.94 16.53 -9.43
N GLY A 77 -10.72 16.00 -9.61
CA GLY A 77 -9.54 16.29 -8.81
C GLY A 77 -9.34 15.37 -7.60
N SER A 78 -8.09 15.23 -7.17
CA SER A 78 -7.69 14.54 -5.94
C SER A 78 -8.06 15.35 -4.69
N ASP A 79 -7.99 14.73 -3.50
CA ASP A 79 -8.23 15.44 -2.23
C ASP A 79 -7.21 16.56 -2.01
N GLU A 80 -5.97 16.33 -2.42
CA GLU A 80 -4.91 17.32 -2.37
C GLU A 80 -5.20 18.50 -3.31
N GLN A 81 -5.61 18.24 -4.56
CA GLN A 81 -5.99 19.29 -5.50
C GLN A 81 -7.18 20.11 -4.98
N ALA A 82 -8.19 19.47 -4.37
CA ALA A 82 -9.32 20.16 -3.75
C ALA A 82 -8.89 21.04 -2.57
N LYS A 83 -7.98 20.56 -1.72
CA LYS A 83 -7.41 21.32 -0.61
C LYS A 83 -6.63 22.55 -1.11
N ASN A 84 -5.82 22.39 -2.15
CA ASN A 84 -5.05 23.48 -2.76
C ASN A 84 -5.96 24.52 -3.44
N ALA A 85 -7.06 24.09 -4.04
CA ALA A 85 -8.04 24.95 -4.69
C ALA A 85 -8.98 25.68 -3.72
N THR A 86 -9.07 25.22 -2.46
CA THR A 86 -10.07 25.71 -1.47
C THR A 86 -10.07 27.23 -1.28
N PRO A 87 -8.94 27.94 -1.14
CA PRO A 87 -8.95 29.40 -0.95
C PRO A 87 -9.60 30.16 -2.11
N ASP A 88 -9.42 29.70 -3.35
CA ASP A 88 -10.01 30.35 -4.52
C ASP A 88 -11.49 29.96 -4.70
N LEU A 89 -11.85 28.73 -4.36
CA LEU A 89 -13.25 28.29 -4.33
C LEU A 89 -14.06 29.02 -3.25
N GLU A 90 -13.47 29.32 -2.09
CA GLU A 90 -14.10 30.13 -1.03
C GLU A 90 -14.36 31.56 -1.48
N LYS A 91 -13.43 32.19 -2.19
CA LYS A 91 -13.66 33.52 -2.79
C LYS A 91 -14.83 33.50 -3.78
N CYS A 92 -14.99 32.41 -4.54
CA CYS A 92 -16.13 32.26 -5.44
C CYS A 92 -17.45 32.20 -4.65
N ILE A 93 -17.47 31.41 -3.58
CA ILE A 93 -18.63 31.26 -2.69
C ILE A 93 -18.98 32.59 -2.03
N GLU A 94 -17.99 33.31 -1.48
CA GLU A 94 -18.18 34.60 -0.81
C GLU A 94 -18.75 35.65 -1.77
N LYS A 95 -18.15 35.79 -2.97
CA LYS A 95 -18.62 36.76 -3.97
C LYS A 95 -20.05 36.48 -4.42
N CYS A 96 -20.39 35.22 -4.68
CA CYS A 96 -21.75 34.84 -5.06
C CYS A 96 -22.74 35.01 -3.91
N SER A 97 -22.37 34.64 -2.69
CA SER A 97 -23.22 34.82 -1.50
C SER A 97 -23.53 36.29 -1.26
N LEU A 98 -22.53 37.16 -1.39
CA LEU A 98 -22.67 38.61 -1.21
C LEU A 98 -23.64 39.23 -2.23
N VAL A 99 -23.57 38.82 -3.50
CA VAL A 99 -24.50 39.36 -4.51
C VAL A 99 -25.90 38.77 -4.40
N ILE A 100 -26.04 37.56 -3.87
CA ILE A 100 -27.35 37.00 -3.54
C ILE A 100 -27.98 37.83 -2.41
N GLU A 101 -27.26 38.04 -1.31
CA GLU A 101 -27.73 38.83 -0.17
C GLU A 101 -28.11 40.27 -0.58
N ARG A 102 -27.28 40.93 -1.39
CA ARG A 102 -27.45 42.35 -1.72
C ARG A 102 -28.32 42.64 -2.94
N HIS A 103 -28.58 41.66 -3.80
CA HIS A 103 -29.27 41.91 -5.07
C HIS A 103 -30.30 40.86 -5.46
N SER A 104 -30.63 39.90 -4.59
CA SER A 104 -31.85 39.10 -4.74
C SER A 104 -33.08 40.01 -4.75
N MET A 105 -33.99 39.78 -5.68
CA MET A 105 -35.25 40.49 -5.82
C MET A 105 -36.40 39.48 -5.77
N ASN A 106 -36.63 38.91 -4.58
CA ASN A 106 -37.68 37.92 -4.37
C ASN A 106 -39.03 38.61 -4.12
N ILE A 107 -39.79 38.83 -5.19
CA ILE A 107 -41.05 39.59 -5.16
C ILE A 107 -42.21 38.65 -5.50
N GLY A 108 -43.12 38.46 -4.55
CA GLY A 108 -44.25 37.54 -4.70
C GLY A 108 -43.82 36.07 -4.90
N GLY A 109 -42.71 35.66 -4.26
CA GLY A 109 -42.14 34.32 -4.37
C GLY A 109 -41.37 34.04 -5.66
N LYS A 110 -41.30 35.02 -6.59
CA LYS A 110 -40.55 34.90 -7.83
C LYS A 110 -39.30 35.77 -7.77
N GLU A 111 -38.17 35.18 -8.11
CA GLU A 111 -36.93 35.91 -8.26
C GLU A 111 -36.98 36.73 -9.57
N LYS A 112 -36.65 38.02 -9.49
CA LYS A 112 -36.69 38.93 -10.65
C LYS A 112 -35.30 39.23 -11.20
N ASN A 113 -34.25 38.88 -10.47
CA ASN A 113 -32.88 38.99 -10.90
C ASN A 113 -32.38 37.65 -11.48
N LYS A 114 -32.28 37.60 -12.80
CA LYS A 114 -31.92 36.41 -13.59
C LYS A 114 -30.53 35.83 -13.38
N TRP A 115 -29.70 36.43 -12.51
CA TRP A 115 -28.34 35.96 -12.20
C TRP A 115 -28.22 35.34 -10.81
N ILE A 116 -29.33 35.27 -10.08
CA ILE A 116 -29.36 34.71 -8.72
C ILE A 116 -29.29 33.18 -8.77
N ASP A 117 -30.00 32.53 -9.69
CA ASP A 117 -29.89 31.09 -9.92
C ASP A 117 -28.48 30.71 -10.41
N ASP A 118 -27.91 31.52 -11.31
CA ASP A 118 -26.52 31.46 -11.74
C ASP A 118 -25.52 31.56 -10.57
N SER A 119 -25.75 32.47 -9.63
CA SER A 119 -24.88 32.66 -8.44
C SER A 119 -24.95 31.47 -7.49
N TRP A 120 -26.15 30.95 -7.22
CA TRP A 120 -26.33 29.73 -6.43
C TRP A 120 -25.69 28.51 -7.09
N PHE A 121 -25.78 28.40 -8.41
CA PHE A 121 -25.15 27.33 -9.17
C PHE A 121 -23.62 27.35 -9.07
N VAL A 122 -23.00 28.55 -9.13
CA VAL A 122 -21.55 28.71 -8.89
C VAL A 122 -21.18 28.28 -7.48
N ILE A 123 -21.93 28.69 -6.45
CA ILE A 123 -21.70 28.24 -5.06
C ILE A 123 -21.72 26.70 -4.97
N ALA A 124 -22.76 26.06 -5.52
CA ALA A 124 -22.90 24.61 -5.48
C ALA A 124 -21.75 23.89 -6.19
N LYS A 125 -21.33 24.37 -7.38
CA LYS A 125 -20.15 23.85 -8.07
C LYS A 125 -18.87 24.07 -7.28
N SER A 126 -18.70 25.23 -6.64
CA SER A 126 -17.54 25.49 -5.79
C SER A 126 -17.48 24.51 -4.61
N HIS A 127 -18.60 24.22 -3.95
CA HIS A 127 -18.66 23.17 -2.93
C HIS A 127 -18.33 21.78 -3.49
N PHE A 128 -18.79 21.46 -4.70
CA PHE A 128 -18.49 20.19 -5.36
C PHE A 128 -16.98 20.02 -5.56
N TYR A 129 -16.29 21.01 -6.13
CA TYR A 129 -14.83 20.95 -6.34
C TYR A 129 -14.01 21.10 -5.06
N LYS A 130 -14.61 21.64 -3.98
CA LYS A 130 -14.06 21.54 -2.61
C LYS A 130 -14.24 20.14 -2.00
N LYS A 131 -14.87 19.21 -2.71
CA LYS A 131 -15.31 17.89 -2.22
C LYS A 131 -16.26 17.95 -1.01
N ASN A 132 -16.92 19.09 -0.82
CA ASN A 132 -18.02 19.22 0.14
C ASN A 132 -19.32 18.82 -0.56
N PHE A 133 -19.45 17.52 -0.85
CA PHE A 133 -20.50 16.97 -1.71
C PHE A 133 -21.90 17.15 -1.11
N TYR A 134 -22.05 17.11 0.21
CA TYR A 134 -23.36 17.35 0.86
C TYR A 134 -23.84 18.79 0.67
N GLU A 135 -22.96 19.79 0.80
CA GLU A 135 -23.34 21.19 0.53
C GLU A 135 -23.58 21.45 -0.95
N ALA A 136 -22.79 20.82 -1.83
CA ALA A 136 -23.04 20.86 -3.27
C ALA A 136 -24.43 20.30 -3.62
N GLU A 137 -24.76 19.13 -3.06
CA GLU A 137 -26.04 18.47 -3.23
C GLU A 137 -27.20 19.35 -2.75
N ARG A 138 -27.08 19.95 -1.57
CA ARG A 138 -28.07 20.90 -1.04
C ARG A 138 -28.24 22.09 -1.97
N GLY A 139 -27.14 22.65 -2.48
CA GLY A 139 -27.14 23.75 -3.42
C GLY A 139 -27.85 23.41 -4.74
N PHE A 140 -27.49 22.32 -5.40
CA PHE A 140 -28.13 21.89 -6.65
C PHE A 140 -29.59 21.49 -6.46
N THR A 141 -29.93 20.86 -5.34
CA THR A 141 -31.33 20.56 -4.97
C THR A 141 -32.13 21.84 -4.76
N TYR A 142 -31.53 22.83 -4.10
CA TYR A 142 -32.17 24.13 -3.92
C TYR A 142 -32.43 24.81 -5.27
N VAL A 143 -31.42 24.88 -6.14
CA VAL A 143 -31.55 25.56 -7.45
C VAL A 143 -32.61 24.88 -8.33
N SER A 144 -32.56 23.55 -8.44
CA SER A 144 -33.52 22.77 -9.24
C SER A 144 -34.97 22.91 -8.77
N ARG A 145 -35.20 23.04 -7.45
CA ARG A 145 -36.55 23.18 -6.88
C ARG A 145 -37.06 24.61 -6.85
N ARG A 146 -36.19 25.58 -6.55
CA ARG A 146 -36.54 26.99 -6.33
C ARG A 146 -36.73 27.78 -7.62
N PHE A 147 -35.95 27.47 -8.65
CA PHE A 147 -35.89 28.21 -9.91
C PHE A 147 -36.45 27.38 -11.08
N LYS A 148 -37.63 26.77 -10.88
CA LYS A 148 -38.30 25.98 -11.92
C LYS A 148 -38.59 26.84 -13.16
N GLY A 149 -38.18 26.37 -14.33
CA GLY A 149 -38.30 27.04 -15.62
C GLY A 149 -37.20 28.07 -15.92
N GLU A 150 -36.29 28.33 -14.98
CA GLU A 150 -35.18 29.27 -15.15
C GLU A 150 -33.92 28.60 -15.74
N ASN A 151 -32.91 29.42 -16.04
CA ASN A 151 -31.72 29.02 -16.81
C ASN A 151 -30.97 27.82 -16.21
N ARG A 152 -30.81 27.78 -14.88
CA ARG A 152 -29.97 26.77 -14.21
C ARG A 152 -30.70 25.54 -13.69
N GLN A 153 -32.03 25.42 -13.86
CA GLN A 153 -32.78 24.27 -13.32
C GLN A 153 -32.22 22.94 -13.85
N MET A 154 -32.20 22.77 -15.18
CA MET A 154 -31.83 21.49 -15.79
C MET A 154 -30.36 21.15 -15.57
N GLN A 155 -29.49 22.16 -15.65
CA GLN A 155 -28.07 21.97 -15.35
C GLN A 155 -27.84 21.59 -13.89
N SER A 156 -28.63 22.13 -12.95
CA SER A 156 -28.54 21.74 -11.54
C SER A 156 -28.97 20.30 -11.32
N LEU A 157 -29.95 19.78 -12.07
CA LEU A 157 -30.32 18.37 -12.01
C LEU A 157 -29.20 17.46 -12.54
N VAL A 158 -28.52 17.85 -13.62
CA VAL A 158 -27.33 17.12 -14.12
C VAL A 158 -26.20 17.12 -13.09
N TRP A 159 -25.90 18.27 -12.48
CA TRP A 159 -24.88 18.37 -11.44
C TRP A 159 -25.27 17.67 -10.14
N LEU A 160 -26.55 17.65 -9.80
CA LEU A 160 -27.09 16.84 -8.70
C LEU A 160 -26.86 15.36 -8.97
N ALA A 161 -27.08 14.90 -10.21
CA ALA A 161 -26.77 13.53 -10.60
C ALA A 161 -25.28 13.22 -10.47
N ARG A 162 -24.39 14.10 -10.95
CA ARG A 162 -22.93 13.95 -10.78
C ARG A 162 -22.53 13.85 -9.31
N THR A 163 -23.11 14.70 -8.47
CA THR A 163 -22.88 14.69 -7.01
C THR A 163 -23.34 13.37 -6.40
N ALA A 164 -24.53 12.90 -6.78
CA ALA A 164 -25.07 11.63 -6.32
C ALA A 164 -24.25 10.42 -6.82
N ILE A 165 -23.68 10.46 -8.04
CA ILE A 165 -22.78 9.41 -8.55
C ILE A 165 -21.52 9.31 -7.69
N VAL A 166 -20.90 10.45 -7.35
CA VAL A 166 -19.69 10.48 -6.50
C VAL A 166 -19.99 10.01 -5.08
N LEU A 167 -21.21 10.28 -4.57
CA LEU A 167 -21.70 9.76 -3.28
C LEU A 167 -22.24 8.32 -3.35
N GLU A 168 -22.13 7.65 -4.51
CA GLU A 168 -22.66 6.30 -4.76
C GLU A 168 -24.18 6.15 -4.56
N GLN A 169 -24.91 7.27 -4.59
CA GLN A 169 -26.37 7.32 -4.50
C GLN A 169 -27.02 7.16 -5.88
N PHE A 170 -26.78 6.02 -6.53
CA PHE A 170 -27.16 5.79 -7.94
C PHE A 170 -28.67 5.96 -8.23
N GLY A 171 -29.55 5.58 -7.28
CA GLY A 171 -30.99 5.79 -7.45
C GLY A 171 -31.40 7.26 -7.50
N LYS A 172 -30.70 8.12 -6.74
CA LYS A 172 -30.92 9.58 -6.75
C LYS A 172 -30.34 10.21 -8.01
N ALA A 173 -29.18 9.73 -8.47
CA ALA A 173 -28.59 10.14 -9.73
C ALA A 173 -29.55 9.83 -10.91
N GLN A 174 -30.05 8.61 -10.99
CA GLN A 174 -31.02 8.20 -12.00
C GLN A 174 -32.27 9.08 -11.96
N SER A 175 -32.87 9.28 -10.78
CA SER A 175 -34.08 10.09 -10.62
C SER A 175 -33.89 11.53 -11.11
N SER A 176 -32.71 12.11 -10.85
CA SER A 176 -32.38 13.48 -11.30
C SER A 176 -32.22 13.54 -12.83
N LEU A 177 -31.59 12.53 -13.45
CA LEU A 177 -31.44 12.44 -14.90
C LEU A 177 -32.76 12.16 -15.61
N ASP A 178 -33.65 11.36 -15.02
CA ASP A 178 -34.98 11.10 -15.54
C ASP A 178 -35.86 12.36 -15.49
N GLU A 179 -35.72 13.20 -14.46
CA GLU A 179 -36.43 14.49 -14.40
C GLU A 179 -36.02 15.42 -15.56
N VAL A 180 -34.75 15.40 -15.98
CA VAL A 180 -34.28 16.10 -17.18
C VAL A 180 -34.84 15.46 -18.45
N ALA A 181 -34.82 14.12 -18.52
CA ALA A 181 -35.32 13.34 -19.67
C ALA A 181 -36.81 13.58 -19.95
N ASN A 182 -37.60 13.72 -18.88
CA ASN A 182 -39.04 13.89 -18.94
C ASN A 182 -39.48 15.31 -19.30
N GLN A 183 -38.54 16.25 -19.47
CA GLN A 183 -38.86 17.60 -19.95
C GLN A 183 -39.23 17.56 -21.43
N LYS A 184 -40.43 18.06 -21.76
CA LYS A 184 -40.91 18.13 -23.15
C LYS A 184 -39.99 18.96 -24.05
N THR A 185 -39.38 20.00 -23.49
CA THR A 185 -38.47 20.90 -24.21
C THR A 185 -37.35 21.33 -23.29
N LEU A 186 -36.12 21.03 -23.65
CA LEU A 186 -34.93 21.54 -22.97
C LEU A 186 -34.56 22.93 -23.54
N PRO A 187 -33.84 23.77 -22.77
CA PRO A 187 -33.29 25.03 -23.28
C PRO A 187 -32.46 24.81 -24.56
N LYS A 188 -32.50 25.75 -25.50
CA LYS A 188 -31.76 25.64 -26.78
C LYS A 188 -30.25 25.45 -26.56
N ASP A 189 -29.70 26.16 -25.59
CA ASP A 189 -28.29 26.09 -25.20
C ASP A 189 -28.07 25.09 -24.06
N PHE A 190 -28.89 24.05 -23.95
CA PHE A 190 -28.66 22.95 -23.01
C PHE A 190 -27.53 22.04 -23.51
N ASP A 191 -26.78 21.45 -22.57
CA ASP A 191 -25.64 20.60 -22.93
C ASP A 191 -26.08 19.14 -23.06
N HIS A 192 -26.47 18.77 -24.28
CA HIS A 192 -26.88 17.40 -24.59
C HIS A 192 -25.70 16.41 -24.51
N GLY A 193 -24.47 16.86 -24.81
CA GLY A 193 -23.28 16.02 -24.72
C GLY A 193 -22.96 15.69 -23.25
N GLU A 194 -22.95 16.70 -22.38
CA GLU A 194 -22.72 16.50 -20.94
C GLU A 194 -23.79 15.60 -20.31
N LEU A 195 -25.07 15.77 -20.67
CA LEU A 195 -26.15 14.92 -20.15
C LEU A 195 -25.91 13.43 -20.45
N GLU A 196 -25.59 13.11 -21.71
CA GLU A 196 -25.33 11.72 -22.11
C GLU A 196 -24.02 11.19 -21.51
N ALA A 197 -22.98 12.03 -21.37
CA ALA A 197 -21.75 11.63 -20.69
C ALA A 197 -21.97 11.34 -19.19
N VAL A 198 -22.83 12.08 -18.50
CA VAL A 198 -23.19 11.80 -17.09
C VAL A 198 -24.02 10.51 -16.96
N ARG A 199 -24.89 10.20 -17.93
CA ARG A 199 -25.59 8.91 -18.00
C ARG A 199 -24.60 7.76 -18.21
N ALA A 200 -23.64 7.93 -19.11
CA ALA A 200 -22.58 6.96 -19.30
C ALA A 200 -21.77 6.75 -18.01
N GLU A 201 -21.40 7.83 -17.31
CA GLU A 201 -20.69 7.75 -16.02
C GLU A 201 -21.48 6.96 -14.97
N LEU A 202 -22.80 7.22 -14.86
CA LEU A 202 -23.67 6.47 -13.95
C LEU A 202 -23.68 4.97 -14.28
N GLU A 203 -23.83 4.61 -15.54
CA GLU A 203 -23.91 3.21 -15.94
C GLU A 203 -22.55 2.49 -15.79
N LEU A 204 -21.42 3.18 -16.04
CA LEU A 204 -20.09 2.67 -15.73
C LEU A 204 -19.93 2.37 -14.24
N LYS A 205 -20.36 3.29 -13.36
CA LYS A 205 -20.30 3.09 -11.90
C LYS A 205 -21.21 1.98 -11.39
N ARG A 206 -22.22 1.58 -12.17
CA ARG A 206 -23.10 0.43 -11.90
C ARG A 206 -22.61 -0.88 -12.55
N GLY A 207 -21.47 -0.85 -13.24
CA GLY A 207 -20.93 -2.00 -13.97
C GLY A 207 -21.64 -2.32 -15.29
N LYS A 208 -22.56 -1.45 -15.76
CA LYS A 208 -23.32 -1.66 -16.99
C LYS A 208 -22.61 -1.04 -18.21
N VAL A 209 -21.56 -1.72 -18.64
CA VAL A 209 -20.67 -1.23 -19.71
C VAL A 209 -21.38 -1.05 -21.05
N ASP A 210 -22.31 -1.94 -21.41
CA ASP A 210 -23.03 -1.84 -22.71
C ASP A 210 -23.92 -0.59 -22.77
N ASP A 211 -24.63 -0.27 -21.68
CA ASP A 211 -25.45 0.94 -21.58
C ASP A 211 -24.58 2.20 -21.62
N ALA A 212 -23.43 2.18 -20.95
CA ALA A 212 -22.47 3.28 -20.99
C ALA A 212 -21.92 3.55 -22.41
N ILE A 213 -21.67 2.50 -23.19
CA ILE A 213 -21.25 2.61 -24.60
C ILE A 213 -22.32 3.36 -25.40
N VAL A 214 -23.60 2.98 -25.27
CA VAL A 214 -24.71 3.64 -25.98
C VAL A 214 -24.78 5.13 -25.65
N HIS A 215 -24.66 5.47 -24.37
CA HIS A 215 -24.65 6.86 -23.94
C HIS A 215 -23.43 7.64 -24.44
N LEU A 216 -22.24 7.04 -24.46
CA LEU A 216 -21.04 7.68 -25.02
C LEU A 216 -21.13 7.91 -26.53
N GLU A 217 -21.69 6.97 -27.29
CA GLU A 217 -21.96 7.14 -28.71
C GLU A 217 -22.88 8.34 -28.99
N ALA A 218 -23.84 8.60 -28.09
CA ALA A 218 -24.70 9.78 -28.14
C ALA A 218 -24.00 11.06 -27.66
N ALA A 219 -23.08 10.96 -26.68
CA ALA A 219 -22.39 12.11 -26.09
C ALA A 219 -21.35 12.74 -27.03
N ILE A 220 -20.50 11.93 -27.68
CA ILE A 220 -19.38 12.39 -28.52
C ILE A 220 -19.78 13.38 -29.64
N PRO A 221 -20.80 13.11 -30.47
CA PRO A 221 -21.21 14.06 -31.52
C PRO A 221 -21.78 15.37 -30.95
N ASN A 222 -22.29 15.35 -29.72
CA ASN A 222 -22.88 16.50 -29.03
C ASN A 222 -21.88 17.22 -28.08
N ALA A 223 -20.63 16.77 -28.02
CA ALA A 223 -19.60 17.39 -27.18
C ALA A 223 -19.33 18.85 -27.58
N ARG A 224 -19.33 19.75 -26.59
CA ARG A 224 -19.15 21.20 -26.78
C ARG A 224 -17.72 21.59 -27.04
N THR A 225 -16.79 20.94 -26.35
CA THR A 225 -15.37 21.23 -26.48
C THR A 225 -14.64 20.10 -27.20
N LYS A 226 -13.52 20.45 -27.85
CA LYS A 226 -12.62 19.45 -28.44
C LYS A 226 -12.07 18.50 -27.36
N LYS A 227 -11.78 19.01 -26.16
CA LYS A 227 -11.22 18.24 -25.03
C LYS A 227 -12.18 17.12 -24.60
N GLU A 228 -13.45 17.45 -24.37
CA GLU A 228 -14.50 16.48 -24.05
C GLU A 228 -14.66 15.44 -25.16
N ARG A 229 -14.79 15.90 -26.41
CA ARG A 229 -14.97 15.01 -27.56
C ARG A 229 -13.84 13.97 -27.66
N VAL A 230 -12.61 14.43 -27.52
CA VAL A 230 -11.42 13.58 -27.58
C VAL A 230 -11.40 12.57 -26.43
N ARG A 231 -11.60 13.04 -25.19
CA ARG A 231 -11.60 12.17 -24.00
C ARG A 231 -12.69 11.12 -24.06
N TRP A 232 -13.92 11.51 -24.35
CA TRP A 232 -15.05 10.57 -24.45
C TRP A 232 -14.88 9.59 -25.62
N ALA A 233 -14.31 10.03 -26.75
CA ALA A 233 -13.99 9.15 -27.85
C ALA A 233 -12.90 8.13 -27.50
N PHE A 234 -11.90 8.53 -26.70
CA PHE A 234 -10.86 7.63 -26.18
C PHE A 234 -11.43 6.62 -25.20
N VAL A 235 -12.25 7.07 -24.24
CA VAL A 235 -12.91 6.17 -23.28
C VAL A 235 -13.82 5.17 -24.00
N LEU A 236 -14.58 5.60 -25.01
CA LEU A 236 -15.37 4.69 -25.84
C LEU A 236 -14.50 3.60 -26.51
N ALA A 237 -13.29 3.95 -26.95
CA ALA A 237 -12.35 2.96 -27.50
C ALA A 237 -11.87 1.97 -26.44
N GLN A 238 -11.55 2.44 -25.23
CA GLN A 238 -11.20 1.58 -24.09
C GLN A 238 -12.36 0.65 -23.71
N LEU A 239 -13.60 1.14 -23.68
CA LEU A 239 -14.77 0.31 -23.40
C LEU A 239 -14.99 -0.76 -24.48
N TYR A 240 -14.77 -0.41 -25.76
CA TYR A 240 -14.80 -1.39 -26.84
C TYR A 240 -13.73 -2.47 -26.68
N GLN A 241 -12.52 -2.08 -26.30
CA GLN A 241 -11.43 -3.02 -26.03
C GLN A 241 -11.76 -3.92 -24.83
N HIS A 242 -12.26 -3.36 -23.73
CA HIS A 242 -12.68 -4.09 -22.54
C HIS A 242 -13.79 -5.12 -22.84
N LYS A 243 -14.71 -4.81 -23.75
CA LYS A 243 -15.75 -5.73 -24.22
C LYS A 243 -15.27 -6.77 -25.24
N GLY A 244 -13.99 -6.75 -25.64
CA GLY A 244 -13.45 -7.62 -26.69
C GLY A 244 -13.94 -7.27 -28.10
N LEU A 245 -14.50 -6.07 -28.30
CA LEU A 245 -15.00 -5.57 -29.59
C LEU A 245 -13.84 -4.94 -30.39
N GLU A 246 -12.84 -5.77 -30.72
CA GLU A 246 -11.55 -5.34 -31.28
C GLU A 246 -11.69 -4.43 -32.51
N GLU A 247 -12.50 -4.81 -33.51
CA GLU A 247 -12.68 -3.98 -34.71
C GLU A 247 -13.22 -2.58 -34.40
N LYS A 248 -14.16 -2.49 -33.45
CA LYS A 248 -14.74 -1.20 -33.03
C LYS A 248 -13.70 -0.39 -32.26
N ALA A 249 -12.94 -1.02 -31.37
CA ALA A 249 -11.85 -0.37 -30.64
C ALA A 249 -10.80 0.21 -31.60
N ILE A 250 -10.31 -0.57 -32.57
CA ILE A 250 -9.34 -0.12 -33.59
C ILE A 250 -9.87 1.08 -34.37
N LYS A 251 -11.12 0.99 -34.86
CA LYS A 251 -11.76 2.09 -35.61
C LYS A 251 -11.86 3.34 -34.74
N GLN A 252 -12.26 3.19 -33.48
CA GLN A 252 -12.43 4.30 -32.57
C GLN A 252 -11.09 4.94 -32.17
N PHE A 253 -10.05 4.17 -31.85
CA PHE A 253 -8.70 4.69 -31.62
C PHE A 253 -8.15 5.42 -32.86
N ALA A 254 -8.42 4.92 -34.07
CA ALA A 254 -8.04 5.62 -35.30
C ALA A 254 -8.77 6.96 -35.48
N ILE A 255 -10.01 7.06 -35.01
CA ILE A 255 -10.76 8.33 -34.96
C ILE A 255 -10.10 9.28 -33.97
N VAL A 256 -9.78 8.81 -32.76
CA VAL A 256 -9.11 9.62 -31.72
C VAL A 256 -7.77 10.15 -32.20
N ALA A 257 -6.94 9.32 -32.83
CA ALA A 257 -5.64 9.74 -33.38
C ALA A 257 -5.76 10.91 -34.37
N ARG A 258 -6.86 10.98 -35.14
CA ARG A 258 -7.13 12.07 -36.10
C ARG A 258 -7.69 13.33 -35.44
N MET A 259 -8.11 13.27 -34.18
CA MET A 259 -8.59 14.43 -33.43
C MET A 259 -7.45 15.26 -32.81
N SER A 260 -6.18 14.90 -33.05
CA SER A 260 -5.00 15.53 -32.44
C SER A 260 -5.15 15.62 -30.90
N PRO A 261 -5.18 14.46 -30.21
CA PRO A 261 -5.26 14.41 -28.75
C PRO A 261 -3.96 14.94 -28.12
N PRO A 262 -3.95 15.25 -26.80
CA PRO A 262 -2.72 15.55 -26.07
C PRO A 262 -1.66 14.46 -26.26
N TYR A 263 -0.39 14.81 -26.11
CA TYR A 263 0.74 13.93 -26.42
C TYR A 263 0.61 12.54 -25.78
N GLU A 264 0.38 12.46 -24.47
CA GLU A 264 0.20 11.21 -23.73
C GLU A 264 -0.93 10.34 -24.30
N MET A 265 -2.11 10.92 -24.49
CA MET A 265 -3.24 10.20 -25.08
C MET A 265 -2.96 9.78 -26.52
N ALA A 266 -2.22 10.58 -27.29
CA ALA A 266 -1.81 10.24 -28.65
C ALA A 266 -0.85 9.04 -28.67
N PHE A 267 0.09 9.00 -27.73
CA PHE A 267 1.01 7.88 -27.53
C PHE A 267 0.24 6.60 -27.19
N HIS A 268 -0.58 6.62 -26.14
CA HIS A 268 -1.40 5.46 -25.75
C HIS A 268 -2.39 5.03 -26.84
N THR A 269 -2.98 5.97 -27.57
CA THR A 269 -3.83 5.65 -28.74
C THR A 269 -3.05 4.84 -29.77
N GLN A 270 -1.78 5.16 -30.03
CA GLN A 270 -0.96 4.43 -30.98
C GLN A 270 -0.60 3.03 -30.49
N ILE A 271 -0.32 2.86 -29.19
CA ILE A 271 -0.05 1.59 -28.52
C ILE A 271 -1.29 0.71 -28.52
N PHE A 272 -2.42 1.20 -28.03
CA PHE A 272 -3.67 0.43 -27.99
C PHE A 272 -4.17 0.07 -29.38
N GLN A 273 -4.04 0.97 -30.36
CA GLN A 273 -4.31 0.63 -31.74
C GLN A 273 -3.41 -0.52 -32.22
N ALA A 274 -2.10 -0.46 -31.93
CA ALA A 274 -1.14 -1.51 -32.25
C ALA A 274 -1.52 -2.85 -31.61
N LEU A 275 -1.84 -2.86 -30.32
CA LEU A 275 -2.16 -4.08 -29.56
C LEU A 275 -3.53 -4.68 -29.88
N ALA A 276 -4.49 -3.85 -30.31
CA ALA A 276 -5.84 -4.29 -30.68
C ALA A 276 -5.90 -4.97 -32.06
N PHE A 277 -4.93 -4.75 -32.94
CA PHE A 277 -4.83 -5.49 -34.20
C PHE A 277 -4.41 -6.95 -33.93
N ASN A 278 -5.38 -7.86 -33.79
CA ASN A 278 -5.09 -9.28 -33.64
C ASN A 278 -5.54 -10.10 -34.85
N LYS A 279 -4.71 -11.09 -35.22
CA LYS A 279 -4.76 -12.00 -36.38
C LYS A 279 -4.27 -11.43 -37.72
N GLY A 280 -2.94 -11.45 -37.89
CA GLY A 280 -2.29 -11.50 -39.22
C GLY A 280 -1.33 -10.37 -39.59
N ASN A 281 -1.18 -9.32 -38.75
CA ASN A 281 -0.34 -8.15 -39.09
C ASN A 281 0.65 -7.72 -37.99
N SER A 282 1.12 -8.66 -37.17
CA SER A 282 2.13 -8.44 -36.11
C SER A 282 3.41 -7.76 -36.62
N LYS A 283 3.78 -8.01 -37.87
CA LYS A 283 4.94 -7.37 -38.51
C LYS A 283 4.79 -5.86 -38.65
N GLU A 284 3.62 -5.36 -39.07
CA GLU A 284 3.40 -3.91 -39.18
C GLU A 284 3.28 -3.25 -37.80
N ILE A 285 2.68 -3.95 -36.82
CA ILE A 285 2.63 -3.50 -35.43
C ILE A 285 4.04 -3.34 -34.87
N ARG A 286 4.86 -4.39 -34.96
CA ARG A 286 6.26 -4.36 -34.50
C ARG A 286 7.06 -3.27 -35.20
N LYS A 287 6.88 -3.10 -36.51
CA LYS A 287 7.52 -2.03 -37.28
C LYS A 287 7.12 -0.64 -36.76
N LYS A 288 5.87 -0.44 -36.37
CA LYS A 288 5.39 0.81 -35.76
C LYS A 288 6.02 1.03 -34.38
N LEU A 289 5.99 0.03 -33.49
CA LEU A 289 6.61 0.12 -32.15
C LEU A 289 8.12 0.37 -32.25
N ASN A 290 8.83 -0.35 -33.11
CA ASN A 290 10.26 -0.14 -33.37
C ASN A 290 10.57 1.24 -33.97
N ARG A 291 9.63 1.84 -34.72
CA ARG A 291 9.79 3.22 -35.19
C ARG A 291 9.63 4.21 -34.04
N MET A 292 8.73 3.93 -33.08
CA MET A 292 8.56 4.76 -31.89
C MET A 292 9.78 4.67 -30.96
N LEU A 293 10.41 3.49 -30.83
CA LEU A 293 11.69 3.30 -30.11
C LEU A 293 12.89 4.03 -30.72
N ARG A 294 12.76 4.57 -31.94
CA ARG A 294 13.81 5.35 -32.61
C ARG A 294 13.54 6.84 -32.59
N ASP A 295 12.43 7.26 -31.99
CA ASP A 295 12.00 8.65 -31.97
C ASP A 295 12.28 9.21 -30.58
N ASP A 296 13.24 10.12 -30.49
CA ASP A 296 13.72 10.70 -29.22
C ASP A 296 12.59 11.34 -28.39
N LYS A 297 11.48 11.72 -29.02
CA LYS A 297 10.31 12.25 -28.31
C LYS A 297 9.67 11.23 -27.35
N HIS A 298 9.89 9.94 -27.57
CA HIS A 298 9.29 8.83 -26.83
C HIS A 298 10.22 8.20 -25.80
N VAL A 299 11.40 8.78 -25.55
CA VAL A 299 12.41 8.23 -24.62
C VAL A 299 11.80 7.92 -23.26
N ASP A 300 10.96 8.82 -22.73
CA ASP A 300 10.26 8.65 -21.45
C ASP A 300 9.25 7.49 -21.43
N HIS A 301 8.96 6.89 -22.59
CA HIS A 301 7.99 5.81 -22.78
C HIS A 301 8.59 4.56 -23.42
N PHE A 302 9.93 4.44 -23.44
CA PHE A 302 10.61 3.28 -24.01
C PHE A 302 10.31 2.00 -23.25
N ASP A 303 10.10 2.07 -21.95
CA ASP A 303 9.65 0.95 -21.13
C ASP A 303 8.29 0.41 -21.61
N MET A 304 7.29 1.27 -21.76
CA MET A 304 5.97 0.91 -22.29
C MET A 304 6.04 0.30 -23.69
N LEU A 305 6.94 0.83 -24.55
CA LEU A 305 7.14 0.28 -25.89
C LEU A 305 7.75 -1.12 -25.86
N HIS A 306 8.77 -1.33 -25.04
CA HIS A 306 9.38 -2.65 -24.86
C HIS A 306 8.39 -3.64 -24.26
N TYR A 307 7.62 -3.24 -23.25
CA TYR A 307 6.52 -4.04 -22.69
C TYR A 307 5.48 -4.41 -23.76
N ALA A 308 5.06 -3.46 -24.59
CA ALA A 308 4.10 -3.72 -25.66
C ALA A 308 4.64 -4.69 -26.74
N ILE A 309 5.95 -4.65 -27.02
CA ILE A 309 6.59 -5.63 -27.91
C ILE A 309 6.66 -7.01 -27.24
N ALA A 310 6.97 -7.06 -25.94
CA ALA A 310 6.95 -8.32 -25.19
C ALA A 310 5.56 -8.98 -25.22
N ASP A 311 4.50 -8.21 -24.99
CA ASP A 311 3.13 -8.72 -25.10
C ASP A 311 2.79 -9.23 -26.51
N LEU A 312 3.33 -8.59 -27.55
CA LEU A 312 3.22 -9.10 -28.91
C LEU A 312 3.97 -10.42 -29.09
N ASP A 313 5.18 -10.53 -28.54
CA ASP A 313 6.00 -11.74 -28.60
C ASP A 313 5.35 -12.92 -27.85
N LEU A 314 4.76 -12.69 -26.67
CA LEU A 314 4.00 -13.71 -25.93
C LEU A 314 2.79 -14.21 -26.74
N LYS A 315 2.07 -13.31 -27.42
CA LYS A 315 0.97 -13.70 -28.34
C LYS A 315 1.45 -14.55 -29.51
N GLU A 316 2.70 -14.36 -29.95
CA GLU A 316 3.36 -15.13 -31.00
C GLU A 316 4.09 -16.39 -30.47
N ARG A 317 4.01 -16.69 -29.17
CA ARG A 317 4.74 -17.78 -28.48
C ARG A 317 6.25 -17.69 -28.64
N LYS A 318 6.78 -16.47 -28.53
CA LYS A 318 8.21 -16.15 -28.58
C LYS A 318 8.70 -15.74 -27.20
N ASP A 319 8.61 -16.67 -26.25
CA ASP A 319 8.72 -16.36 -24.83
C ASP A 319 10.11 -15.81 -24.46
N SER A 320 11.19 -16.32 -25.07
CA SER A 320 12.55 -15.77 -24.87
C SER A 320 12.66 -14.31 -25.30
N SER A 321 12.16 -13.97 -26.49
CA SER A 321 12.15 -12.59 -27.01
C SER A 321 11.28 -11.67 -26.15
N ALA A 322 10.19 -12.20 -25.60
CA ALA A 322 9.34 -11.45 -24.68
C ALA A 322 10.06 -11.14 -23.36
N ILE A 323 10.74 -12.13 -22.78
CA ILE A 323 11.54 -11.96 -21.55
C ILE A 323 12.64 -10.91 -21.79
N ASP A 324 13.38 -11.00 -22.91
CA ASP A 324 14.43 -10.01 -23.25
C ASP A 324 13.87 -8.57 -23.31
N HIS A 325 12.69 -8.42 -23.91
CA HIS A 325 12.01 -7.12 -23.98
C HIS A 325 11.46 -6.67 -22.62
N LEU A 326 10.97 -7.57 -21.77
CA LEU A 326 10.53 -7.22 -20.41
C LEU A 326 11.72 -6.81 -19.54
N VAL A 327 12.84 -7.52 -19.60
CA VAL A 327 14.08 -7.14 -18.91
C VAL A 327 14.54 -5.76 -19.39
N THR A 328 14.52 -5.52 -20.69
CA THR A 328 14.84 -4.20 -21.25
C THR A 328 13.85 -3.12 -20.79
N SER A 329 12.55 -3.42 -20.74
CA SER A 329 11.51 -2.54 -20.21
C SER A 329 11.80 -2.15 -18.77
N ALA A 330 12.15 -3.11 -17.92
CA ALA A 330 12.45 -2.86 -16.51
C ALA A 330 13.71 -2.01 -16.32
N ARG A 331 14.74 -2.22 -17.17
CA ARG A 331 16.00 -1.46 -17.17
C ARG A 331 15.76 0.01 -17.54
N VAL A 332 15.08 0.27 -18.66
CA VAL A 332 14.85 1.66 -19.11
C VAL A 332 13.78 2.41 -18.30
N SER A 333 13.02 1.69 -17.46
CA SER A 333 12.03 2.27 -16.55
C SER A 333 12.72 2.80 -15.28
N THR A 334 13.21 4.03 -15.36
CA THR A 334 13.94 4.69 -14.27
C THR A 334 13.02 5.49 -13.34
N THR A 335 12.01 6.16 -13.88
CA THR A 335 11.11 7.04 -13.10
C THR A 335 9.67 6.54 -13.02
N ASP A 336 9.23 5.68 -13.95
CA ASP A 336 7.89 5.10 -13.94
C ASP A 336 7.82 3.83 -13.09
N THR A 337 7.69 4.02 -11.78
CA THR A 337 7.58 2.90 -10.82
C THR A 337 6.38 2.00 -11.10
N LYS A 338 5.29 2.52 -11.69
CA LYS A 338 4.12 1.71 -12.03
C LYS A 338 4.42 0.77 -13.18
N GLN A 339 5.01 1.29 -14.26
CA GLN A 339 5.40 0.47 -15.41
C GLN A 339 6.49 -0.54 -15.04
N LYS A 340 7.43 -0.17 -14.16
CA LYS A 340 8.44 -1.09 -13.60
C LYS A 340 7.80 -2.20 -12.77
N ALA A 341 6.87 -1.88 -11.87
CA ALA A 341 6.13 -2.86 -11.07
C ALA A 341 5.35 -3.85 -11.96
N LYS A 342 4.66 -3.32 -12.98
CA LYS A 342 3.94 -4.11 -13.98
C LYS A 342 4.86 -5.03 -14.76
N THR A 343 6.05 -4.57 -15.11
CA THR A 343 7.07 -5.36 -15.82
C THR A 343 7.62 -6.48 -14.95
N PHE A 344 7.98 -6.19 -13.69
CA PHE A 344 8.42 -7.22 -12.74
C PHE A 344 7.33 -8.25 -12.46
N LEU A 345 6.09 -7.82 -12.28
CA LEU A 345 4.98 -8.74 -12.07
C LEU A 345 4.81 -9.68 -13.26
N ARG A 346 4.94 -9.15 -14.49
CA ARG A 346 4.86 -9.95 -15.71
C ARG A 346 5.99 -10.98 -15.81
N LEU A 347 7.23 -10.60 -15.49
CA LEU A 347 8.36 -11.52 -15.43
C LEU A 347 8.15 -12.59 -14.35
N ALA A 348 7.72 -12.18 -13.16
CA ALA A 348 7.43 -13.07 -12.05
C ALA A 348 6.37 -14.12 -12.41
N ASP A 349 5.30 -13.72 -13.10
CA ASP A 349 4.25 -14.62 -13.59
C ASP A 349 4.81 -15.62 -14.61
N ILE A 350 5.60 -15.17 -15.59
CA ILE A 350 6.20 -16.05 -16.62
C ILE A 350 7.09 -17.12 -15.95
N TYR A 351 8.02 -16.71 -15.09
CA TYR A 351 8.90 -17.65 -14.40
C TYR A 351 8.14 -18.58 -13.44
N PHE A 352 7.06 -18.10 -12.82
CA PHE A 352 6.22 -18.92 -11.97
C PHE A 352 5.48 -20.00 -12.76
N ASP A 353 4.91 -19.63 -13.90
CA ASP A 353 4.21 -20.55 -14.80
C ASP A 353 5.16 -21.61 -15.39
N ASP A 354 6.41 -21.21 -15.68
CA ASP A 354 7.49 -22.10 -16.12
C ASP A 354 8.11 -22.94 -14.97
N ARG A 355 7.60 -22.81 -13.74
CA ARG A 355 8.12 -23.45 -12.51
C ARG A 355 9.59 -23.10 -12.20
N ALA A 356 10.10 -22.02 -12.79
CA ALA A 356 11.40 -21.43 -12.49
C ALA A 356 11.30 -20.58 -11.21
N TYR A 357 11.04 -21.25 -10.08
CA TYR A 357 10.68 -20.60 -8.82
C TYR A 357 11.77 -19.70 -8.23
N GLY A 358 13.04 -19.98 -8.52
CA GLY A 358 14.16 -19.12 -8.14
C GLY A 358 14.06 -17.74 -8.79
N ASP A 359 13.86 -17.68 -10.10
CA ASP A 359 13.72 -16.42 -10.82
C ASP A 359 12.38 -15.75 -10.52
N ALA A 360 11.30 -16.53 -10.40
CA ALA A 360 10.00 -16.03 -9.98
C ALA A 360 10.10 -15.30 -8.63
N GLN A 361 10.79 -15.89 -7.64
CA GLN A 361 11.02 -15.27 -6.33
C GLN A 361 11.70 -13.90 -6.45
N LYS A 362 12.79 -13.80 -7.21
CA LYS A 362 13.52 -12.53 -7.41
C LYS A 362 12.60 -11.42 -7.91
N TYR A 363 11.74 -11.73 -8.88
CA TYR A 363 10.82 -10.75 -9.46
C TYR A 363 9.62 -10.46 -8.56
N TYR A 364 9.02 -11.45 -7.88
CA TYR A 364 7.95 -11.20 -6.91
C TYR A 364 8.40 -10.34 -5.74
N ASP A 365 9.57 -10.61 -5.18
CA ASP A 365 10.15 -9.80 -4.10
C ASP A 365 10.36 -8.36 -4.56
N SER A 366 10.84 -8.16 -5.78
CA SER A 366 11.04 -6.83 -6.37
C SER A 366 9.71 -6.15 -6.68
N THR A 367 8.70 -6.87 -7.17
CA THR A 367 7.35 -6.32 -7.36
C THR A 367 6.76 -5.89 -6.02
N GLN A 368 6.89 -6.69 -4.97
CA GLN A 368 6.33 -6.41 -3.65
C GLN A 368 6.81 -5.06 -3.08
N THR A 369 8.04 -4.64 -3.36
CA THR A 369 8.59 -3.38 -2.82
C THR A 369 8.05 -2.13 -3.51
N ILE A 370 7.65 -2.23 -4.78
CA ILE A 370 7.23 -1.07 -5.60
C ILE A 370 5.76 -1.09 -6.03
N LEU A 371 5.07 -2.21 -5.84
CA LEU A 371 3.65 -2.33 -6.14
C LEU A 371 2.81 -1.56 -5.11
N ALA A 372 1.88 -0.75 -5.59
CA ALA A 372 0.97 -0.02 -4.71
C ALA A 372 0.08 -0.97 -3.90
N GLU A 373 -0.12 -0.68 -2.61
CA GLU A 373 -1.01 -1.46 -1.72
C GLU A 373 -2.47 -1.50 -2.22
N THR A 374 -2.89 -0.49 -3.00
CA THR A 374 -4.23 -0.43 -3.60
C THR A 374 -4.37 -1.28 -4.86
N HIS A 375 -3.30 -1.92 -5.33
CA HIS A 375 -3.33 -2.77 -6.52
C HIS A 375 -4.08 -4.09 -6.24
N GLU A 376 -4.90 -4.54 -7.18
CA GLU A 376 -5.80 -5.70 -6.99
C GLU A 376 -5.05 -7.02 -6.65
N ARG A 377 -3.83 -7.17 -7.17
CA ARG A 377 -2.95 -8.34 -6.94
C ARG A 377 -1.95 -8.19 -5.79
N TYR A 378 -2.04 -7.12 -4.97
CA TYR A 378 -1.03 -6.85 -3.94
C TYR A 378 -0.87 -8.01 -2.93
N ASP A 379 -1.98 -8.54 -2.43
CA ASP A 379 -1.98 -9.67 -1.48
C ASP A 379 -1.44 -10.96 -2.10
N GLU A 380 -1.78 -11.20 -3.37
CA GLU A 380 -1.29 -12.36 -4.14
C GLU A 380 0.22 -12.29 -4.32
N VAL A 381 0.75 -11.14 -4.76
CA VAL A 381 2.19 -10.89 -4.94
C VAL A 381 2.94 -11.06 -3.63
N THR A 382 2.44 -10.44 -2.55
CA THR A 382 3.03 -10.55 -1.21
C THR A 382 3.07 -12.01 -0.73
N THR A 383 2.00 -12.77 -0.98
CA THR A 383 1.94 -14.18 -0.62
C THR A 383 2.94 -14.99 -1.45
N ARG A 384 2.96 -14.82 -2.78
CA ARG A 384 3.88 -15.53 -3.67
C ARG A 384 5.34 -15.24 -3.34
N ALA A 385 5.71 -13.98 -3.12
CA ALA A 385 7.04 -13.57 -2.68
C ALA A 385 7.48 -14.35 -1.42
N ARG A 386 6.65 -14.36 -0.37
CA ARG A 386 6.94 -15.09 0.87
C ARG A 386 7.09 -16.60 0.65
N VAL A 387 6.13 -17.24 -0.04
CA VAL A 387 6.14 -18.71 -0.25
C VAL A 387 7.36 -19.13 -1.07
N LEU A 388 7.67 -18.38 -2.13
CA LEU A 388 8.82 -18.67 -2.97
C LEU A 388 10.12 -18.35 -2.24
N GLY A 389 10.17 -17.33 -1.39
CA GLY A 389 11.30 -17.06 -0.51
C GLY A 389 11.57 -18.22 0.45
N GLU A 390 10.54 -18.76 1.10
CA GLU A 390 10.64 -19.96 1.95
C GLU A 390 11.17 -21.17 1.15
N LEU A 391 10.66 -21.39 -0.07
CA LEU A 391 11.12 -22.47 -0.93
C LEU A 391 12.58 -22.31 -1.35
N VAL A 392 12.94 -21.15 -1.89
CA VAL A 392 14.28 -20.85 -2.40
C VAL A 392 15.31 -20.96 -1.29
N GLU A 393 14.97 -20.59 -0.06
CA GLU A 393 15.84 -20.80 1.10
C GLU A 393 16.12 -22.30 1.34
N GLN A 394 15.10 -23.17 1.27
CA GLN A 394 15.33 -24.62 1.39
C GLN A 394 16.20 -25.16 0.25
N LEU A 395 15.96 -24.70 -0.99
CA LEU A 395 16.76 -25.10 -2.15
C LEU A 395 18.22 -24.63 -2.01
N ARG A 396 18.46 -23.44 -1.47
CA ARG A 396 19.80 -22.92 -1.17
C ARG A 396 20.51 -23.75 -0.10
N ILE A 397 19.79 -24.17 0.95
CA ILE A 397 20.36 -25.08 1.96
C ILE A 397 20.81 -26.39 1.30
N ILE A 398 19.96 -27.01 0.47
CA ILE A 398 20.31 -28.26 -0.22
C ILE A 398 21.56 -28.06 -1.10
N ALA A 399 21.55 -27.04 -1.97
CA ALA A 399 22.66 -26.77 -2.89
C ALA A 399 23.98 -26.43 -2.16
N LEU A 400 23.91 -25.68 -1.06
CA LEU A 400 25.07 -25.34 -0.24
C LEU A 400 25.65 -26.59 0.42
N GLU A 401 24.82 -27.38 1.10
CA GLU A 401 25.27 -28.59 1.77
C GLU A 401 25.81 -29.62 0.78
N ASP A 402 25.21 -29.76 -0.40
CA ASP A 402 25.71 -30.61 -1.48
C ASP A 402 27.10 -30.17 -1.95
N SER A 403 27.29 -28.86 -2.11
CA SER A 403 28.58 -28.29 -2.49
C SER A 403 29.63 -28.56 -1.40
N LEU A 404 29.29 -28.37 -0.13
CA LEU A 404 30.19 -28.62 1.00
C LEU A 404 30.55 -30.10 1.15
N GLN A 405 29.59 -31.01 1.01
CA GLN A 405 29.83 -32.45 1.00
C GLN A 405 30.69 -32.88 -0.20
N GLY A 406 30.46 -32.31 -1.39
CA GLY A 406 31.28 -32.55 -2.57
C GLY A 406 32.73 -32.12 -2.37
N LEU A 407 32.95 -30.97 -1.71
CA LEU A 407 34.30 -30.53 -1.34
C LEU A 407 34.96 -31.44 -0.29
N ALA A 408 34.18 -32.01 0.64
CA ALA A 408 34.69 -32.94 1.64
C ALA A 408 35.19 -34.28 1.05
N GLN A 409 34.71 -34.65 -0.14
CA GLN A 409 35.14 -35.88 -0.84
C GLN A 409 36.44 -35.71 -1.64
N LEU A 410 36.93 -34.48 -1.83
CA LEU A 410 38.19 -34.22 -2.52
C LEU A 410 39.37 -34.59 -1.62
N ASP A 411 40.48 -35.03 -2.23
CA ASP A 411 41.74 -35.14 -1.50
C ASP A 411 42.28 -33.73 -1.15
N ASP A 412 43.16 -33.65 -0.15
CA ASP A 412 43.64 -32.35 0.36
C ASP A 412 44.28 -31.48 -0.74
N LYS A 413 44.90 -32.12 -1.74
CA LYS A 413 45.58 -31.46 -2.85
C LYS A 413 44.59 -30.87 -3.86
N ASP A 414 43.56 -31.62 -4.23
CA ASP A 414 42.52 -31.17 -5.15
C ASP A 414 41.60 -30.14 -4.48
N LEU A 415 41.32 -30.29 -3.19
CA LEU A 415 40.60 -29.30 -2.39
C LEU A 415 41.36 -27.96 -2.35
N GLU A 416 42.65 -27.98 -2.04
CA GLU A 416 43.50 -26.79 -2.03
C GLU A 416 43.56 -26.13 -3.42
N LYS A 417 43.68 -26.95 -4.48
CA LYS A 417 43.67 -26.46 -5.86
C LYS A 417 42.33 -25.81 -6.23
N LYS A 418 41.20 -26.38 -5.80
CA LYS A 418 39.86 -25.84 -6.06
C LYS A 418 39.64 -24.52 -5.32
N ILE A 419 40.02 -24.45 -4.04
CA ILE A 419 39.94 -23.22 -3.23
C ILE A 419 40.81 -22.10 -3.81
N ARG A 420 42.06 -22.41 -4.19
CA ARG A 420 42.92 -21.44 -4.88
C ARG A 420 42.40 -21.05 -6.27
N GLY A 421 41.63 -21.92 -6.92
CA GLY A 421 40.89 -21.59 -8.14
C GLY A 421 39.82 -20.55 -7.85
N MET A 422 38.92 -20.82 -6.89
CA MET A 422 37.84 -19.89 -6.50
C MET A 422 38.37 -18.52 -6.05
N ILE A 423 39.46 -18.49 -5.28
CA ILE A 423 40.11 -17.24 -4.89
C ILE A 423 40.62 -16.49 -6.12
N ARG A 424 41.29 -17.19 -7.05
CA ARG A 424 41.83 -16.57 -8.27
C ARG A 424 40.73 -16.06 -9.20
N ASP A 425 39.67 -16.84 -9.38
CA ASP A 425 38.53 -16.46 -10.21
C ASP A 425 37.88 -15.19 -9.65
N ARG A 426 37.68 -15.13 -8.32
CA ARG A 426 37.17 -13.94 -7.64
C ARG A 426 38.15 -12.76 -7.67
N GLU A 427 39.46 -13.00 -7.58
CA GLU A 427 40.48 -11.97 -7.76
C GLU A 427 40.48 -11.43 -9.20
N GLN A 428 40.24 -12.30 -10.18
CA GLN A 428 40.14 -11.92 -11.58
C GLN A 428 38.87 -11.11 -11.84
N GLU A 429 37.72 -11.53 -11.32
CA GLU A 429 36.47 -10.74 -11.37
C GLU A 429 36.64 -9.37 -10.69
N GLU A 430 37.27 -9.30 -9.52
CA GLU A 430 37.56 -8.01 -8.88
C GLU A 430 38.55 -7.16 -9.70
N ALA A 431 39.53 -7.78 -10.36
CA ALA A 431 40.50 -7.07 -11.19
C ALA A 431 39.87 -6.58 -12.50
N GLU A 432 39.02 -7.39 -13.14
CA GLU A 432 38.24 -7.03 -14.34
C GLU A 432 37.25 -5.93 -14.01
N ARG A 433 36.54 -6.01 -12.87
CA ARG A 433 35.67 -4.94 -12.39
C ARG A 433 36.43 -3.65 -12.12
N LYS A 434 37.61 -3.74 -11.49
CA LYS A 434 38.50 -2.57 -11.29
C LYS A 434 39.02 -1.99 -12.61
N GLN A 435 39.34 -2.83 -13.60
CA GLN A 435 39.77 -2.38 -14.93
C GLN A 435 38.62 -1.72 -15.69
N ALA A 436 37.42 -2.29 -15.65
CA ALA A 436 36.21 -1.70 -16.24
C ALA A 436 35.89 -0.35 -15.57
N GLU A 437 36.00 -0.27 -14.24
CA GLU A 437 35.83 0.97 -13.47
C GLU A 437 36.90 2.03 -13.86
N GLU A 438 38.16 1.63 -14.05
CA GLU A 438 39.24 2.51 -14.53
C GLU A 438 39.03 2.99 -15.97
N GLU A 439 38.56 2.12 -16.87
CA GLU A 439 38.26 2.44 -18.27
C GLU A 439 37.03 3.36 -18.40
N ALA A 440 35.97 3.08 -17.66
CA ALA A 440 34.76 3.92 -17.58
C ALA A 440 35.10 5.32 -17.04
N ARG A 441 35.96 5.39 -16.01
CA ARG A 441 36.48 6.65 -15.48
C ARG A 441 37.32 7.43 -16.49
N ALA A 442 38.20 6.76 -17.23
CA ALA A 442 39.00 7.40 -18.28
C ALA A 442 38.11 7.96 -19.41
N LEU A 443 37.00 7.28 -19.72
CA LEU A 443 36.02 7.72 -20.72
C LEU A 443 35.21 8.94 -20.24
N ALA A 444 34.81 8.96 -18.96
CA ALA A 444 34.12 10.08 -18.33
C ALA A 444 35.02 11.33 -18.19
N GLU A 445 36.30 11.15 -17.84
CA GLU A 445 37.30 12.23 -17.79
C GLU A 445 37.66 12.78 -19.19
N ALA A 446 37.56 11.96 -20.24
CA ALA A 446 37.83 12.34 -21.63
C ALA A 446 36.72 13.18 -22.30
N ASN A 447 35.50 13.21 -21.74
CA ASN A 447 34.39 13.97 -22.32
C ASN A 447 33.58 14.81 -21.29
N PRO A 448 34.17 15.88 -20.73
CA PRO A 448 33.57 16.67 -19.64
C PRO A 448 32.39 17.59 -20.04
N ASP A 449 31.92 17.58 -21.29
CA ASP A 449 30.96 18.56 -21.81
C ASP A 449 29.52 18.02 -22.02
N ALA A 450 29.23 16.77 -21.67
CA ALA A 450 27.89 16.17 -21.88
C ALA A 450 26.81 16.65 -20.88
N GLY A 451 27.16 17.36 -19.81
CA GLY A 451 26.22 17.77 -18.75
C GLY A 451 25.95 19.28 -18.62
N ARG A 452 26.53 20.13 -19.47
CA ARG A 452 26.48 21.60 -19.32
C ARG A 452 25.53 22.25 -20.32
N ASN A 453 24.23 22.00 -20.24
CA ASN A 453 23.31 22.91 -20.91
C ASN A 453 21.91 23.03 -20.31
N THR A 454 21.81 23.56 -19.09
CA THR A 454 20.60 24.29 -18.65
C THR A 454 20.94 25.21 -17.48
N GLN A 455 21.39 26.44 -17.78
CA GLN A 455 21.15 27.55 -16.84
C GLN A 455 21.23 28.90 -17.55
N GLN A 456 20.07 29.37 -17.99
CA GLN A 456 19.85 30.81 -18.05
C GLN A 456 18.41 31.15 -17.66
N GLN A 457 18.32 32.01 -16.64
CA GLN A 457 17.25 32.97 -16.35
C GLN A 457 16.35 32.70 -15.12
N GLY A 458 16.49 33.56 -14.10
CA GLY A 458 15.35 34.03 -13.30
C GLY A 458 15.46 33.99 -11.77
N GLY A 459 15.82 35.13 -11.16
CA GLY A 459 14.99 35.76 -10.10
C GLY A 459 15.01 35.18 -8.67
N ASN A 460 15.80 35.83 -7.82
CA ASN A 460 15.81 35.76 -6.35
C ASN A 460 14.41 35.80 -5.68
N ARG A 461 13.97 34.71 -5.03
CA ARG A 461 12.94 34.69 -3.96
C ARG A 461 13.08 33.42 -3.07
N GLY A 462 13.35 33.63 -1.77
CA GLY A 462 13.14 32.68 -0.66
C GLY A 462 13.79 31.31 -0.81
N ALA A 463 15.09 31.19 -0.53
CA ALA A 463 15.88 29.99 -0.82
C ALA A 463 15.40 28.74 -0.06
N TRP A 464 14.59 27.92 -0.75
CA TRP A 464 14.51 26.48 -0.54
C TRP A 464 15.92 25.89 -0.58
N TYR A 465 16.17 24.86 0.23
CA TYR A 465 17.51 24.30 0.49
C TYR A 465 18.35 24.04 -0.78
N PHE A 466 17.71 23.61 -1.87
CA PHE A 466 18.35 23.27 -3.15
C PHE A 466 18.55 24.45 -4.11
N TYR A 467 18.20 25.68 -3.71
CA TYR A 467 18.49 26.90 -4.47
C TYR A 467 19.64 27.72 -3.88
N ASP A 468 20.22 27.29 -2.75
CA ASP A 468 21.43 27.86 -2.17
C ASP A 468 22.63 26.93 -2.43
N PRO A 469 23.54 27.29 -3.37
CA PRO A 469 24.71 26.48 -3.69
C PRO A 469 25.60 26.17 -2.47
N GLN A 470 25.63 27.02 -1.45
CA GLN A 470 26.39 26.75 -0.22
C GLN A 470 25.71 25.69 0.65
N GLN A 471 24.38 25.66 0.69
CA GLN A 471 23.62 24.64 1.43
C GLN A 471 23.65 23.30 0.72
N ILE A 472 23.58 23.29 -0.62
CA ILE A 472 23.80 22.09 -1.44
C ILE A 472 25.20 21.53 -1.17
N GLY A 473 26.23 22.37 -1.19
CA GLY A 473 27.61 21.96 -0.89
C GLY A 473 27.76 21.37 0.53
N ARG A 474 27.11 21.98 1.53
CA ARG A 474 27.10 21.47 2.91
C ARG A 474 26.30 20.17 3.05
N GLY A 475 25.17 20.04 2.34
CA GLY A 475 24.34 18.85 2.29
C GLY A 475 25.08 17.68 1.70
N LEU A 476 25.70 17.89 0.55
CA LEU A 476 26.55 16.91 -0.13
C LEU A 476 27.70 16.46 0.77
N ALA A 477 28.39 17.40 1.43
CA ALA A 477 29.46 17.07 2.36
C ALA A 477 28.97 16.27 3.58
N ASN A 478 27.82 16.64 4.15
CA ASN A 478 27.22 15.92 5.28
C ASN A 478 26.69 14.54 4.90
N PHE A 479 26.11 14.42 3.71
CA PHE A 479 25.63 13.16 3.13
C PHE A 479 26.81 12.21 2.91
N ARG A 480 27.87 12.69 2.23
CA ARG A 480 29.12 11.93 2.05
C ARG A 480 29.78 11.55 3.36
N LYS A 481 29.76 12.44 4.36
CA LYS A 481 30.30 12.16 5.70
C LYS A 481 29.51 11.07 6.44
N LYS A 482 28.19 11.04 6.28
CA LYS A 482 27.32 10.09 6.98
C LYS A 482 27.21 8.75 6.25
N TRP A 483 27.26 8.77 4.93
CA TRP A 483 26.91 7.62 4.10
C TRP A 483 27.99 7.19 3.11
N GLY A 484 29.04 8.00 2.87
CA GLY A 484 30.01 7.77 1.79
C GLY A 484 29.53 8.35 0.45
N ASN A 485 30.28 8.10 -0.64
CA ASN A 485 29.75 8.33 -1.98
C ASN A 485 28.73 7.22 -2.25
N ARG A 486 27.46 7.61 -2.43
CA ARG A 486 26.39 6.66 -2.75
C ARG A 486 25.91 6.95 -4.17
N PRO A 487 25.84 5.93 -5.04
CA PRO A 487 25.27 6.10 -6.37
C PRO A 487 23.80 6.53 -6.26
N LEU A 488 23.31 7.21 -7.29
CA LEU A 488 21.90 7.58 -7.38
C LEU A 488 21.11 6.36 -7.85
N GLU A 489 20.72 5.51 -6.91
CA GLU A 489 19.99 4.28 -7.17
C GLU A 489 18.84 4.10 -6.17
N ASP A 490 17.86 3.29 -6.56
CA ASP A 490 16.80 2.87 -5.66
C ASP A 490 17.38 2.07 -4.49
N ASP A 491 16.80 2.24 -3.29
CA ASP A 491 17.26 1.58 -2.07
C ASP A 491 18.75 1.81 -1.71
N TRP A 492 19.36 2.94 -2.13
CA TRP A 492 20.78 3.30 -1.89
C TRP A 492 21.27 3.19 -0.42
N ARG A 493 20.35 3.07 0.55
CA ARG A 493 20.65 2.90 1.98
C ARG A 493 20.83 1.45 2.44
N ARG A 494 20.56 0.44 1.61
CA ARG A 494 20.69 -0.99 1.98
C ARG A 494 22.14 -1.46 1.79
N LYS A 495 22.67 -2.19 2.78
CA LYS A 495 24.05 -2.70 2.79
C LYS A 495 24.22 -4.04 2.06
N ASP A 496 23.16 -4.82 1.94
CA ASP A 496 23.13 -6.08 1.20
C ASP A 496 21.91 -6.06 0.27
N LYS A 497 22.17 -6.22 -1.02
CA LYS A 497 21.17 -6.21 -2.11
C LYS A 497 21.17 -7.54 -2.88
N SER A 498 21.94 -8.52 -2.43
CA SER A 498 22.12 -9.79 -3.15
C SER A 498 20.79 -10.55 -3.26
N GLY A 499 20.34 -10.78 -4.50
CA GLY A 499 19.15 -11.60 -4.81
C GLY A 499 17.86 -10.85 -5.19
N SER A 500 17.86 -9.53 -5.36
CA SER A 500 16.72 -8.76 -5.89
C SER A 500 16.92 -8.42 -7.36
N ALA A 501 15.88 -8.56 -8.19
CA ALA A 501 15.92 -8.14 -9.60
C ALA A 501 16.16 -6.63 -9.75
N LEU A 502 15.79 -5.83 -8.73
CA LEU A 502 16.11 -4.40 -8.69
C LEU A 502 17.62 -4.15 -8.57
N ALA A 503 18.36 -5.06 -7.93
CA ALA A 503 19.82 -4.97 -7.78
C ALA A 503 20.55 -5.41 -9.06
N GLU A 504 20.14 -6.52 -9.67
CA GLU A 504 20.73 -7.00 -10.93
C GLU A 504 20.55 -6.00 -12.09
N LEU A 505 19.43 -5.26 -12.14
CA LEU A 505 19.17 -4.27 -13.19
C LEU A 505 19.93 -2.94 -12.99
N THR A 506 20.35 -2.64 -11.76
CA THR A 506 21.20 -1.47 -11.46
C THR A 506 22.69 -1.76 -11.69
N GLU A 507 23.08 -3.03 -11.83
CA GLU A 507 24.49 -3.41 -12.06
C GLU A 507 24.98 -3.10 -13.50
N GLU A 508 24.07 -2.86 -14.46
CA GLU A 508 24.45 -2.51 -15.85
C GLU A 508 24.44 -1.00 -16.16
N GLU A 509 23.83 -0.15 -15.31
CA GLU A 509 23.84 1.31 -15.47
C GLU A 509 24.77 1.96 -14.42
N GLU A 510 26.02 2.16 -14.84
CA GLU A 510 26.94 3.19 -14.36
C GLU A 510 27.70 2.93 -13.03
N GLU A 511 28.87 2.30 -13.18
CA GLU A 511 29.98 2.34 -12.23
C GLU A 511 30.55 3.76 -12.07
N GLU A 512 29.98 4.57 -11.17
CA GLU A 512 30.52 5.89 -10.78
C GLU A 512 31.20 5.84 -9.38
N LEU A 513 32.44 5.37 -9.38
CA LEU A 513 33.62 5.78 -8.59
C LEU A 513 33.48 6.17 -7.11
N GLU A 514 34.10 5.34 -6.25
CA GLU A 514 34.68 5.79 -4.98
C GLU A 514 36.11 6.32 -5.19
N ALA A 515 36.38 7.56 -4.73
CA ALA A 515 37.73 8.07 -4.53
C ALA A 515 37.98 8.42 -3.06
N GLY A 516 38.64 7.49 -2.36
CA GLY A 516 39.68 7.80 -1.37
C GLY A 516 39.28 7.86 0.11
N ASN A 517 39.74 6.87 0.88
CA ASN A 517 40.78 7.14 1.88
C ASN A 517 41.47 5.86 2.34
N ALA A 518 42.80 5.84 2.21
CA ALA A 518 43.67 4.79 2.71
C ALA A 518 43.54 4.68 4.24
N LYS A 519 42.75 3.70 4.69
CA LYS A 519 43.01 2.98 5.92
C LYS A 519 43.62 1.64 5.49
N GLU A 520 44.65 1.18 6.19
CA GLU A 520 45.22 -0.16 6.01
C GLU A 520 44.07 -1.18 5.94
N GLU A 521 43.77 -1.62 4.72
CA GLU A 521 42.79 -2.66 4.47
C GLU A 521 43.36 -3.94 5.04
N LYS A 522 42.70 -4.47 6.07
CA LYS A 522 42.83 -5.89 6.36
C LYS A 522 42.52 -6.62 5.06
N GLU A 523 43.44 -7.47 4.63
CA GLU A 523 43.25 -8.35 3.49
C GLU A 523 41.91 -9.07 3.65
N ALA A 524 41.08 -9.02 2.60
CA ALA A 524 39.71 -9.49 2.69
C ALA A 524 39.68 -10.98 3.09
N GLU A 525 38.83 -11.36 4.04
CA GLU A 525 38.82 -12.71 4.63
C GLU A 525 38.64 -13.83 3.56
N TRP A 526 37.95 -13.54 2.47
CA TRP A 526 37.78 -14.47 1.34
C TRP A 526 39.07 -14.79 0.57
N LYS A 527 40.16 -14.05 0.80
CA LYS A 527 41.48 -14.35 0.22
C LYS A 527 42.26 -15.40 1.01
N ASP A 528 41.88 -15.64 2.26
CA ASP A 528 42.45 -16.71 3.07
C ASP A 528 41.77 -18.05 2.72
N PRO A 529 42.51 -19.09 2.27
CA PRO A 529 41.95 -20.42 2.04
C PRO A 529 41.18 -20.99 3.24
N SER A 530 41.54 -20.61 4.47
CA SER A 530 40.87 -21.08 5.69
C SER A 530 39.38 -20.70 5.73
N PHE A 531 39.02 -19.57 5.11
CA PHE A 531 37.65 -19.07 4.99
C PHE A 531 36.71 -20.10 4.35
N TYR A 532 37.16 -20.79 3.29
CA TYR A 532 36.34 -21.76 2.56
C TYR A 532 36.32 -23.15 3.19
N THR A 533 37.27 -23.44 4.08
CA THR A 533 37.40 -24.79 4.69
C THR A 533 36.62 -24.97 5.97
N LYS A 534 36.18 -23.88 6.60
CA LYS A 534 35.59 -23.87 7.95
C LYS A 534 34.31 -24.72 8.06
N ASP A 535 33.46 -24.64 7.05
CA ASP A 535 32.13 -25.25 7.07
C ASP A 535 32.07 -26.59 6.32
N ILE A 536 33.21 -27.10 5.83
CA ILE A 536 33.30 -28.39 5.15
C ILE A 536 33.14 -29.52 6.17
N PRO A 537 32.16 -30.44 6.00
CA PRO A 537 31.95 -31.55 6.93
C PRO A 537 33.01 -32.64 6.73
N LYS A 538 34.09 -32.58 7.52
CA LYS A 538 35.25 -33.51 7.40
C LYS A 538 35.18 -34.76 8.29
N ASP A 539 34.27 -34.77 9.26
CA ASP A 539 34.07 -35.90 10.16
C ASP A 539 32.63 -36.43 10.11
N ASP A 540 32.43 -37.65 10.61
CA ASP A 540 31.15 -38.36 10.54
C ASP A 540 30.02 -37.59 11.25
N ALA A 541 30.32 -36.85 12.31
CA ALA A 541 29.33 -36.08 13.05
C ALA A 541 28.89 -34.83 12.28
N ALA A 542 29.84 -34.12 11.68
CA ALA A 542 29.57 -32.98 10.81
C ALA A 542 28.83 -33.41 9.53
N LEU A 543 29.18 -34.57 8.96
CA LEU A 543 28.47 -35.14 7.81
C LEU A 543 27.04 -35.55 8.18
N ALA A 544 26.83 -36.17 9.34
CA ALA A 544 25.49 -36.49 9.83
C ALA A 544 24.64 -35.22 10.07
N ALA A 545 25.23 -34.16 10.60
CA ALA A 545 24.55 -32.87 10.78
C ALA A 545 24.20 -32.20 9.43
N SER A 546 25.10 -32.28 8.45
CA SER A 546 24.85 -31.84 7.07
C SER A 546 23.70 -32.62 6.43
N ASN A 547 23.71 -33.95 6.53
CA ASN A 547 22.64 -34.83 6.05
C ASN A 547 21.29 -34.54 6.73
N ALA A 548 21.29 -34.25 8.03
CA ALA A 548 20.07 -33.87 8.76
C ALA A 548 19.48 -32.55 8.23
N ARG A 549 20.33 -31.56 7.89
CA ARG A 549 19.89 -30.30 7.26
C ARG A 549 19.30 -30.55 5.88
N ILE A 550 19.95 -31.35 5.04
CA ILE A 550 19.43 -31.73 3.71
C ILE A 550 18.10 -32.48 3.82
N CYS A 551 17.98 -33.49 4.69
CA CYS A 551 16.74 -34.23 4.89
C CYS A 551 15.59 -33.29 5.34
N SER A 552 15.87 -32.35 6.25
CA SER A 552 14.87 -31.35 6.66
C SER A 552 14.48 -30.40 5.53
N ALA A 553 15.45 -29.93 4.74
CA ALA A 553 15.21 -29.01 3.65
C ALA A 553 14.41 -29.67 2.51
N LEU A 554 14.74 -30.91 2.13
CA LEU A 554 14.00 -31.69 1.12
C LEU A 554 12.56 -31.98 1.55
N TYR A 555 12.33 -32.33 2.81
CA TYR A 555 10.97 -32.55 3.31
C TYR A 555 10.18 -31.24 3.29
N THR A 556 10.80 -30.14 3.75
CA THR A 556 10.16 -28.82 3.81
C THR A 556 9.85 -28.31 2.40
N SER A 557 10.78 -28.41 1.44
CA SER A 557 10.54 -28.03 0.05
C SER A 557 9.42 -28.87 -0.57
N GLY A 558 9.41 -30.19 -0.36
CA GLY A 558 8.35 -31.08 -0.83
C GLY A 558 6.96 -30.69 -0.28
N MET A 559 6.90 -30.30 1.00
CA MET A 559 5.68 -29.79 1.61
C MET A 559 5.26 -28.42 1.06
N ILE A 560 6.19 -27.51 0.79
CA ILE A 560 5.89 -26.21 0.16
C ILE A 560 5.35 -26.43 -1.26
N TYR A 561 5.99 -27.26 -2.07
CA TYR A 561 5.53 -27.62 -3.41
C TYR A 561 4.10 -28.16 -3.38
N LYS A 562 3.83 -29.13 -2.49
CA LYS A 562 2.52 -29.78 -2.40
C LYS A 562 1.43 -28.86 -1.84
N GLU A 563 1.67 -28.24 -0.69
CA GLU A 563 0.62 -27.57 0.07
C GLU A 563 0.42 -26.12 -0.38
N GLN A 564 1.52 -25.41 -0.65
CA GLN A 564 1.49 -23.96 -0.96
C GLN A 564 1.48 -23.68 -2.47
N LEU A 565 2.27 -24.42 -3.27
CA LEU A 565 2.40 -24.18 -4.72
C LEU A 565 1.51 -25.08 -5.57
N LYS A 566 0.95 -26.15 -5.00
CA LYS A 566 0.16 -27.17 -5.71
C LYS A 566 0.91 -27.80 -6.89
N ASP A 567 2.24 -27.89 -6.78
CA ASP A 567 3.11 -28.56 -7.74
C ASP A 567 3.41 -29.98 -7.26
N ALA A 568 2.56 -30.92 -7.67
CA ALA A 568 2.69 -32.32 -7.28
C ALA A 568 3.97 -32.97 -7.81
N ASP A 569 4.48 -32.54 -8.97
CA ASP A 569 5.62 -33.21 -9.61
C ASP A 569 6.93 -32.85 -8.87
N ASN A 570 7.17 -31.57 -8.58
CA ASN A 570 8.31 -31.13 -7.77
C ASN A 570 8.23 -31.62 -6.31
N ALA A 571 7.01 -31.79 -5.78
CA ALA A 571 6.81 -32.40 -4.47
C ALA A 571 7.23 -33.89 -4.45
N ILE A 572 6.80 -34.67 -5.46
CA ILE A 572 7.20 -36.07 -5.62
C ILE A 572 8.72 -36.17 -5.71
N GLU A 573 9.34 -35.38 -6.59
CA GLU A 573 10.80 -35.37 -6.77
C GLU A 573 11.52 -35.09 -5.45
N SER A 574 11.09 -34.07 -4.68
CA SER A 574 11.70 -33.74 -3.39
C SER A 574 11.64 -34.91 -2.39
N PHE A 575 10.50 -35.60 -2.30
CA PHE A 575 10.35 -36.73 -1.38
C PHE A 575 11.07 -38.00 -1.88
N GLU A 576 11.10 -38.26 -3.19
CA GLU A 576 11.83 -39.38 -3.78
C GLU A 576 13.35 -39.18 -3.63
N VAL A 577 13.86 -37.97 -3.86
CA VAL A 577 15.28 -37.64 -3.60
C VAL A 577 15.62 -37.82 -2.12
N LEU A 578 14.75 -37.39 -1.20
CA LEU A 578 14.94 -37.62 0.23
C LEU A 578 15.06 -39.12 0.54
N ASN A 579 14.12 -39.93 0.03
CA ASN A 579 14.06 -41.37 0.30
C ASN A 579 15.13 -42.18 -0.41
N GLY A 580 15.61 -41.72 -1.57
CA GLY A 580 16.71 -42.34 -2.30
C GLY A 580 18.08 -42.00 -1.74
N ARG A 581 18.22 -40.84 -1.08
CA ARG A 581 19.48 -40.37 -0.51
C ARG A 581 19.75 -40.86 0.90
N PHE A 582 18.69 -41.09 1.70
CA PHE A 582 18.81 -41.49 3.09
C PHE A 582 18.05 -42.79 3.37
N ASP A 583 18.76 -43.83 3.84
CA ASP A 583 18.12 -45.10 4.25
C ASP A 583 17.08 -44.88 5.36
N GLU A 584 17.42 -44.04 6.34
CA GLU A 584 16.56 -43.56 7.43
C GLU A 584 16.95 -42.12 7.80
N CYS A 585 15.97 -41.22 7.90
CA CYS A 585 16.09 -39.92 8.54
C CYS A 585 14.77 -39.56 9.25
N ARG A 586 14.75 -38.43 9.98
CA ARG A 586 13.61 -38.01 10.80
C ARG A 586 12.27 -38.01 10.05
N TYR A 587 12.30 -37.70 8.75
CA TYR A 587 11.11 -37.50 7.92
C TYR A 587 10.82 -38.66 6.97
N THR A 588 11.53 -39.79 7.08
CA THR A 588 11.35 -40.91 6.14
C THR A 588 9.94 -41.50 6.21
N PRO A 589 9.36 -41.85 7.38
CA PRO A 589 7.97 -42.33 7.40
C PRO A 589 6.96 -41.31 6.84
N GLU A 590 7.17 -40.03 7.15
CA GLU A 590 6.34 -38.91 6.70
C GLU A 590 6.41 -38.71 5.18
N SER A 591 7.60 -38.74 4.59
CA SER A 591 7.81 -38.54 3.15
C SER A 591 7.14 -39.65 2.34
N PHE A 592 7.30 -40.92 2.76
CA PHE A 592 6.60 -42.06 2.16
C PHE A 592 5.09 -41.88 2.24
N TYR A 593 4.58 -41.37 3.36
CA TYR A 593 3.15 -41.09 3.51
C TYR A 593 2.67 -39.95 2.61
N GLN A 594 3.47 -38.88 2.44
CA GLN A 594 3.16 -37.82 1.48
C GLN A 594 3.13 -38.35 0.04
N LEU A 595 4.08 -39.19 -0.35
CA LEU A 595 4.09 -39.85 -1.66
C LEU A 595 2.83 -40.70 -1.87
N TYR A 596 2.45 -41.54 -0.90
CA TYR A 596 1.18 -42.27 -0.92
C TYR A 596 -0.01 -41.34 -1.20
N ARG A 597 -0.12 -40.23 -0.46
CA ARG A 597 -1.23 -39.27 -0.63
C ARG A 597 -1.25 -38.60 -2.00
N ILE A 598 -0.09 -38.15 -2.49
CA ILE A 598 -0.01 -37.49 -3.79
C ILE A 598 -0.40 -38.46 -4.91
N TYR A 599 0.14 -39.69 -4.89
CA TYR A 599 -0.19 -40.69 -5.90
C TYR A 599 -1.66 -41.14 -5.81
N LEU A 600 -2.21 -41.29 -4.61
CA LEU A 600 -3.62 -41.64 -4.42
C LEU A 600 -4.53 -40.56 -5.03
N GLU A 601 -4.22 -39.28 -4.80
CA GLU A 601 -4.95 -38.17 -5.38
C GLU A 601 -4.83 -38.15 -6.91
N LYS A 602 -3.62 -38.34 -7.47
CA LYS A 602 -3.40 -38.41 -8.94
C LYS A 602 -4.20 -39.55 -9.57
N GLU A 603 -4.16 -40.75 -8.98
CA GLU A 603 -4.90 -41.93 -9.45
C GLU A 603 -6.42 -41.69 -9.44
N GLN A 604 -6.95 -41.08 -8.38
CA GLN A 604 -8.38 -40.81 -8.23
C GLN A 604 -8.89 -39.66 -9.12
N THR A 605 -8.09 -38.62 -9.33
CA THR A 605 -8.54 -37.38 -9.98
C THR A 605 -8.18 -37.30 -11.46
N THR A 606 -7.07 -37.89 -11.88
CA THR A 606 -6.53 -37.77 -13.24
C THR A 606 -6.52 -39.09 -14.02
N ASN A 607 -7.05 -40.17 -13.44
CA ASN A 607 -6.96 -41.52 -13.98
C ASN A 607 -5.50 -41.93 -14.27
N TYR A 608 -4.57 -41.40 -13.46
CA TYR A 608 -3.15 -41.68 -13.56
C TYR A 608 -2.86 -43.15 -13.28
N PHE A 609 -1.90 -43.72 -14.01
CA PHE A 609 -1.39 -45.06 -13.81
C PHE A 609 0.14 -44.98 -13.70
N ALA A 610 0.72 -45.54 -12.64
CA ALA A 610 2.17 -45.58 -12.43
C ALA A 610 2.81 -46.71 -13.27
N PRO A 611 3.50 -46.41 -14.39
CA PRO A 611 4.00 -47.43 -15.29
C PRO A 611 5.23 -48.18 -14.75
N ASP A 612 5.92 -47.60 -13.78
CA ASP A 612 7.04 -48.17 -13.02
C ASP A 612 6.59 -49.00 -11.81
N GLY A 613 5.29 -49.02 -11.51
CA GLY A 613 4.73 -49.70 -10.34
C GLY A 613 4.83 -48.92 -9.03
N MET A 614 5.38 -47.70 -9.03
CA MET A 614 5.54 -46.85 -7.85
C MET A 614 4.32 -45.94 -7.64
N GLY A 615 3.12 -46.54 -7.59
CA GLY A 615 1.86 -45.84 -7.33
C GLY A 615 1.51 -45.76 -5.84
N SER A 616 0.28 -45.34 -5.53
CA SER A 616 -0.18 -45.19 -4.14
C SER A 616 -0.04 -46.50 -3.35
N GLN A 617 -0.41 -47.63 -3.95
CA GLN A 617 -0.35 -48.95 -3.31
C GLN A 617 1.08 -49.35 -2.94
N TYR A 618 2.08 -48.99 -3.76
CA TYR A 618 3.48 -49.28 -3.47
C TYR A 618 3.93 -48.57 -2.19
N TYR A 619 3.74 -47.25 -2.14
CA TYR A 619 4.11 -46.45 -0.98
C TYR A 619 3.31 -46.84 0.28
N ALA A 620 2.04 -47.20 0.12
CA ALA A 620 1.23 -47.74 1.20
C ALA A 620 1.82 -49.04 1.77
N ASN A 621 2.20 -50.00 0.91
CA ASN A 621 2.79 -51.26 1.34
C ASN A 621 4.13 -51.03 2.06
N VAL A 622 4.99 -50.15 1.56
CA VAL A 622 6.26 -49.81 2.23
C VAL A 622 6.02 -49.32 3.66
N ILE A 623 5.02 -48.47 3.88
CA ILE A 623 4.69 -47.97 5.22
C ILE A 623 4.15 -49.08 6.11
N LEU A 624 3.26 -49.92 5.59
CA LEU A 624 2.67 -51.03 6.34
C LEU A 624 3.69 -52.11 6.71
N GLU A 625 4.75 -52.28 5.91
CA GLU A 625 5.82 -53.24 6.15
C GLU A 625 6.92 -52.69 7.08
N ARG A 626 7.42 -51.48 6.83
CA ARG A 626 8.51 -50.86 7.60
C ARG A 626 8.04 -50.23 8.91
N TRP A 627 6.85 -49.63 8.93
CA TRP A 627 6.30 -48.91 10.08
C TRP A 627 4.85 -49.32 10.41
N PRO A 628 4.57 -50.62 10.66
CA PRO A 628 3.21 -51.17 10.84
C PRO A 628 2.41 -50.57 11.99
N ASP A 629 3.10 -50.00 12.98
CA ASP A 629 2.51 -49.40 14.19
C ASP A 629 2.46 -47.87 14.16
N SER A 630 2.97 -47.25 13.09
CA SER A 630 2.95 -45.79 12.90
C SER A 630 1.54 -45.26 12.73
N GLU A 631 1.37 -43.96 13.01
CA GLU A 631 0.12 -43.27 12.70
C GLU A 631 -0.20 -43.36 11.20
N PHE A 632 0.81 -43.23 10.33
CA PHE A 632 0.65 -43.38 8.88
C PHE A 632 0.09 -44.76 8.47
N ALA A 633 0.58 -45.84 9.07
CA ALA A 633 0.03 -47.18 8.84
C ALA A 633 -1.43 -47.32 9.29
N ARG A 634 -1.83 -46.63 10.36
CA ARG A 634 -3.24 -46.56 10.78
C ARG A 634 -4.08 -45.78 9.77
N LEU A 635 -3.58 -44.64 9.30
CA LEU A 635 -4.25 -43.78 8.30
C LEU A 635 -4.44 -44.50 6.95
N ILE A 636 -3.50 -45.37 6.56
CA ILE A 636 -3.61 -46.20 5.35
C ILE A 636 -4.63 -47.32 5.52
N ARG A 637 -4.64 -48.00 6.68
CA ARG A 637 -5.58 -49.11 6.95
C ARG A 637 -7.03 -48.66 7.07
N ASP A 638 -7.25 -47.46 7.58
CA ASP A 638 -8.58 -46.86 7.68
C ASP A 638 -8.59 -45.42 7.14
N PRO A 639 -8.73 -45.25 5.81
CA PRO A 639 -8.73 -43.93 5.17
C PRO A 639 -9.87 -43.02 5.64
N ASN A 640 -10.96 -43.60 6.17
CA ASN A 640 -12.11 -42.84 6.66
C ASN A 640 -11.84 -42.19 8.01
N VAL A 641 -10.78 -42.60 8.73
CA VAL A 641 -10.36 -41.94 9.96
C VAL A 641 -10.02 -40.48 9.68
N LEU A 642 -9.39 -40.13 8.56
CA LEU A 642 -9.03 -38.74 8.24
C LEU A 642 -10.23 -37.86 7.90
N GLN A 643 -11.20 -38.38 7.13
CA GLN A 643 -12.43 -37.63 6.88
C GLN A 643 -13.24 -37.45 8.17
N ALA A 644 -13.34 -38.50 8.99
CA ALA A 644 -13.99 -38.42 10.28
C ALA A 644 -13.24 -37.49 11.27
N ASP A 645 -11.91 -37.47 11.23
CA ASP A 645 -11.04 -36.64 12.06
C ASP A 645 -11.00 -35.18 11.60
N GLU A 646 -11.00 -34.91 10.29
CA GLU A 646 -11.10 -33.56 9.74
C GLU A 646 -12.50 -32.97 9.97
N VAL A 647 -13.56 -33.80 9.85
CA VAL A 647 -14.92 -33.41 10.27
C VAL A 647 -14.96 -33.12 11.77
N ARG A 648 -14.39 -34.00 12.61
CA ARG A 648 -14.26 -33.75 14.06
C ARG A 648 -13.53 -32.45 14.35
N ARG A 649 -12.38 -32.22 13.70
CA ARG A 649 -11.58 -31.01 13.86
C ARG A 649 -12.35 -29.75 13.46
N LYS A 650 -13.12 -29.78 12.37
CA LYS A 650 -13.97 -28.65 11.94
C LYS A 650 -15.10 -28.39 12.94
N GLU A 651 -15.74 -29.43 13.45
CA GLU A 651 -16.78 -29.31 14.49
C GLU A 651 -16.20 -28.75 15.80
N GLU A 652 -15.04 -29.25 16.23
CA GLU A 652 -14.30 -28.79 17.40
C GLU A 652 -13.80 -27.34 17.25
N GLU A 653 -13.40 -26.93 16.04
CA GLU A 653 -13.01 -25.54 15.74
C GLU A 653 -14.19 -24.58 15.89
N VAL A 654 -15.38 -24.97 15.40
CA VAL A 654 -16.61 -24.19 15.55
C VAL A 654 -16.99 -24.06 17.02
N ALA A 655 -16.93 -25.17 17.78
CA ALA A 655 -17.19 -25.16 19.21
C ALA A 655 -16.19 -24.27 19.97
N TYR A 656 -14.90 -24.33 19.63
CA TYR A 656 -13.87 -23.49 20.24
C TYR A 656 -14.10 -22.01 19.96
N LYS A 657 -14.46 -21.64 18.72
CA LYS A 657 -14.78 -20.25 18.35
C LYS A 657 -15.94 -19.70 19.18
N GLU A 658 -16.97 -20.51 19.43
CA GLU A 658 -18.10 -20.08 20.27
C GLU A 658 -17.66 -19.77 21.71
N VAL A 659 -16.80 -20.62 22.30
CA VAL A 659 -16.25 -20.39 23.65
C VAL A 659 -15.32 -19.18 23.67
N TYR A 660 -14.52 -18.98 22.61
CA TYR A 660 -13.64 -17.82 22.46
C TYR A 660 -14.42 -16.50 22.30
N ASP A 661 -15.54 -16.50 21.57
CA ASP A 661 -16.39 -15.32 21.45
C ASP A 661 -17.01 -14.91 22.79
N ARG A 662 -17.37 -15.88 23.64
CA ARG A 662 -17.80 -15.60 25.03
C ARG A 662 -16.68 -14.98 25.87
N TYR A 663 -15.43 -15.41 25.66
CA TYR A 663 -14.27 -14.78 26.30
C TYR A 663 -14.12 -13.31 25.87
N ARG A 664 -14.27 -13.01 24.57
CA ARG A 664 -14.24 -11.63 24.05
C ARG A 664 -15.39 -10.76 24.57
N GLN A 665 -16.50 -11.37 24.97
CA GLN A 665 -17.64 -10.71 25.62
C GLN A 665 -17.47 -10.62 27.16
N TYR A 666 -16.28 -10.92 27.69
CA TYR A 666 -15.94 -10.90 29.12
C TYR A 666 -16.75 -11.89 29.98
N MET A 667 -17.33 -12.94 29.37
CA MET A 667 -18.12 -13.96 30.08
C MET A 667 -17.23 -15.05 30.71
N PHE A 668 -16.24 -14.65 31.51
CA PHE A 668 -15.14 -15.52 31.96
C PHE A 668 -15.58 -16.77 32.74
N ALA A 669 -16.58 -16.66 33.62
CA ALA A 669 -17.07 -17.82 34.38
C ALA A 669 -17.68 -18.91 33.46
N SER A 670 -18.39 -18.51 32.41
CA SER A 670 -18.96 -19.43 31.41
C SER A 670 -17.87 -20.09 30.56
N VAL A 671 -16.82 -19.33 30.23
CA VAL A 671 -15.65 -19.83 29.50
C VAL A 671 -14.91 -20.88 30.30
N ILE A 672 -14.64 -20.62 31.59
CA ILE A 672 -13.95 -21.59 32.47
C ILE A 672 -14.72 -22.90 32.54
N VAL A 673 -16.04 -22.86 32.77
CA VAL A 673 -16.89 -24.06 32.83
C VAL A 673 -16.88 -24.82 31.50
N SER A 674 -16.95 -24.10 30.38
CA SER A 674 -16.92 -24.71 29.05
C SER A 674 -15.57 -25.38 28.77
N CYS A 675 -14.46 -24.71 29.07
CA CYS A 675 -13.12 -25.27 28.92
C CYS A 675 -12.91 -26.50 29.82
N GLU A 676 -13.32 -26.43 31.10
CA GLU A 676 -13.21 -27.57 32.03
C GLU A 676 -14.05 -28.77 31.57
N GLY A 677 -15.22 -28.52 30.98
CA GLY A 677 -16.06 -29.55 30.37
C GLY A 677 -15.36 -30.28 29.22
N VAL A 678 -14.73 -29.55 28.30
CA VAL A 678 -13.97 -30.14 27.18
C VAL A 678 -12.75 -30.89 27.70
N MET A 679 -11.99 -30.29 28.62
CA MET A 679 -10.81 -30.89 29.23
C MET A 679 -11.10 -32.22 29.93
N ALA A 680 -12.27 -32.35 30.56
CA ALA A 680 -12.65 -33.57 31.29
C ALA A 680 -13.22 -34.66 30.37
N ASN A 681 -13.97 -34.29 29.34
CA ASN A 681 -14.77 -35.24 28.56
C ASN A 681 -14.20 -35.54 27.16
N GLU A 682 -13.27 -34.71 26.66
CA GLU A 682 -12.74 -34.82 25.29
C GLU A 682 -11.19 -34.80 25.29
N PRO A 683 -10.52 -35.81 25.84
CA PRO A 683 -9.06 -35.84 25.98
C PRO A 683 -8.29 -35.91 24.64
N ASN A 684 -8.99 -36.23 23.54
CA ASN A 684 -8.43 -36.31 22.19
C ASN A 684 -8.88 -35.15 21.28
N ASN A 685 -9.39 -34.04 21.86
CA ASN A 685 -9.80 -32.86 21.10
C ASN A 685 -8.59 -32.14 20.49
N HIS A 686 -8.67 -31.76 19.20
CA HIS A 686 -7.56 -31.13 18.48
C HIS A 686 -7.17 -29.74 19.02
N PHE A 687 -8.10 -29.08 19.72
CA PHE A 687 -7.93 -27.74 20.28
C PHE A 687 -7.66 -27.77 21.79
N LEU A 688 -7.34 -28.94 22.36
CA LEU A 688 -7.20 -29.11 23.81
C LEU A 688 -6.17 -28.14 24.43
N ALA A 689 -5.00 -27.96 23.81
CA ALA A 689 -3.99 -26.98 24.25
C ALA A 689 -4.56 -25.55 24.31
N LYS A 690 -5.37 -25.18 23.30
CA LYS A 690 -6.04 -23.87 23.22
C LYS A 690 -7.12 -23.71 24.27
N TYR A 691 -7.88 -24.77 24.60
CA TYR A 691 -8.85 -24.73 25.71
C TYR A 691 -8.17 -24.55 27.07
N HIS A 692 -7.04 -25.24 27.31
CA HIS A 692 -6.25 -25.03 28.53
C HIS A 692 -5.72 -23.59 28.62
N MET A 693 -5.21 -23.04 27.51
CA MET A 693 -4.77 -21.65 27.45
C MET A 693 -5.93 -20.66 27.65
N LEU A 694 -7.06 -20.85 26.97
CA LEU A 694 -8.23 -19.99 27.08
C LEU A 694 -8.80 -19.99 28.50
N ARG A 695 -8.77 -21.13 29.19
CA ARG A 695 -9.11 -21.24 30.62
C ARG A 695 -8.16 -20.41 31.49
N ALA A 696 -6.85 -20.50 31.25
CA ALA A 696 -5.87 -19.67 31.95
C ALA A 696 -6.19 -18.17 31.73
N MET A 697 -6.40 -17.75 30.49
CA MET A 697 -6.75 -16.38 30.15
C MET A 697 -8.06 -15.90 30.82
N ALA A 698 -9.07 -16.76 30.92
CA ALA A 698 -10.32 -16.45 31.61
C ALA A 698 -10.14 -16.32 33.14
N LEU A 699 -9.32 -17.16 33.77
CA LEU A 699 -8.94 -17.02 35.19
C LEU A 699 -8.19 -15.71 35.44
N GLY A 700 -7.29 -15.33 34.52
CA GLY A 700 -6.63 -14.03 34.53
C GLY A 700 -7.63 -12.87 34.42
N GLY A 701 -8.63 -12.97 33.54
CA GLY A 701 -9.72 -12.01 33.40
C GLY A 701 -10.60 -11.86 34.64
N MET A 702 -10.78 -12.94 35.41
CA MET A 702 -11.45 -12.92 36.73
C MET A 702 -10.57 -12.42 37.87
N ARG A 703 -9.32 -12.02 37.58
CA ARG A 703 -8.30 -11.59 38.55
C ARG A 703 -7.92 -12.69 39.56
N ASP A 704 -8.15 -13.96 39.22
CA ASP A 704 -7.65 -15.09 40.00
C ASP A 704 -6.17 -15.34 39.67
N ARG A 705 -5.29 -14.59 40.34
CA ARG A 705 -3.85 -14.61 40.07
C ARG A 705 -3.20 -15.96 40.38
N ALA A 706 -3.70 -16.66 41.39
CA ALA A 706 -3.20 -17.99 41.77
C ALA A 706 -3.67 -19.06 40.77
N GLY A 707 -4.96 -19.05 40.41
CA GLY A 707 -5.52 -19.94 39.40
C GLY A 707 -4.94 -19.72 38.01
N PHE A 708 -4.71 -18.47 37.62
CA PHE A 708 -4.08 -18.12 36.34
C PHE A 708 -2.68 -18.70 36.22
N ARG A 709 -1.82 -18.46 37.22
CA ARG A 709 -0.45 -19.02 37.25
C ARG A 709 -0.48 -20.56 37.21
N ALA A 710 -1.33 -21.19 38.02
CA ALA A 710 -1.43 -22.65 38.06
C ALA A 710 -1.89 -23.23 36.70
N ALA A 711 -2.83 -22.57 36.03
CA ALA A 711 -3.31 -22.99 34.71
C ALA A 711 -2.25 -22.79 33.61
N LEU A 712 -1.44 -21.73 33.66
CA LEU A 712 -0.32 -21.54 32.73
C LEU A 712 0.79 -22.58 32.92
N GLU A 713 1.14 -22.93 34.17
CA GLU A 713 2.09 -24.02 34.44
C GLU A 713 1.56 -25.36 33.95
N GLU A 714 0.24 -25.60 34.09
CA GLU A 714 -0.40 -26.78 33.54
C GLU A 714 -0.27 -26.84 32.00
N VAL A 715 -0.48 -25.71 31.30
CA VAL A 715 -0.27 -25.63 29.84
C VAL A 715 1.16 -25.98 29.48
N LYS A 716 2.12 -25.36 30.18
CA LYS A 716 3.56 -25.56 29.94
C LYS A 716 4.01 -27.00 30.14
N ILE A 717 3.50 -27.68 31.16
CA ILE A 717 3.86 -29.07 31.45
C ILE A 717 3.20 -30.04 30.47
N LYS A 718 1.91 -29.83 30.11
CA LYS A 718 1.13 -30.79 29.32
C LYS A 718 1.32 -30.66 27.81
N PHE A 719 1.67 -29.48 27.30
CA PHE A 719 1.69 -29.19 25.86
C PHE A 719 3.06 -28.69 25.37
N ALA A 720 4.15 -29.30 25.86
CA ALA A 720 5.52 -28.92 25.49
C ALA A 720 5.74 -28.90 23.97
N GLY A 721 6.30 -27.79 23.46
CA GLY A 721 6.61 -27.61 22.04
C GLY A 721 5.46 -27.08 21.18
N THR A 722 4.29 -26.75 21.76
CA THR A 722 3.21 -26.04 21.05
C THR A 722 3.31 -24.53 21.20
N ASP A 723 2.59 -23.78 20.37
CA ASP A 723 2.49 -22.32 20.45
C ASP A 723 1.91 -21.86 21.79
N GLU A 724 0.97 -22.62 22.33
CA GLU A 724 0.35 -22.37 23.63
C GLU A 724 1.35 -22.55 24.79
N GLU A 725 2.27 -23.51 24.70
CA GLU A 725 3.35 -23.61 25.69
C GLU A 725 4.28 -22.41 25.62
N ARG A 726 4.73 -22.00 24.43
CA ARG A 726 5.59 -20.81 24.28
C ARG A 726 4.91 -19.57 24.86
N ALA A 727 3.64 -19.35 24.52
CA ALA A 727 2.84 -18.27 25.05
C ALA A 727 2.66 -18.37 26.58
N ALA A 728 2.45 -19.58 27.13
CA ALA A 728 2.31 -19.78 28.57
C ALA A 728 3.64 -19.52 29.31
N THR A 729 4.76 -19.94 28.74
CA THR A 729 6.10 -19.68 29.25
C THR A 729 6.42 -18.19 29.24
N GLU A 730 6.05 -17.47 28.19
CA GLU A 730 6.17 -15.99 28.13
C GLU A 730 5.29 -15.31 29.20
N MET A 731 4.04 -15.73 29.36
CA MET A 731 3.12 -15.19 30.36
C MET A 731 3.56 -15.51 31.80
N LEU A 732 4.10 -16.71 32.06
CA LEU A 732 4.70 -17.07 33.35
C LEU A 732 5.94 -16.23 33.65
N ALA A 733 6.81 -16.04 32.65
CA ALA A 733 7.97 -15.17 32.79
C ALA A 733 7.54 -13.72 33.09
N ALA A 734 6.47 -13.23 32.45
CA ALA A 734 5.88 -11.92 32.77
C ALA A 734 5.30 -11.88 34.20
N LEU A 735 4.62 -12.93 34.64
CA LEU A 735 4.10 -13.05 36.02
C LEU A 735 5.22 -13.11 37.05
N ASP A 736 6.31 -13.81 36.79
CA ASP A 736 7.48 -13.90 37.68
C ASP A 736 8.22 -12.56 37.80
N ARG A 737 8.37 -11.84 36.68
CA ARG A 737 8.84 -10.44 36.69
C ARG A 737 7.93 -9.53 37.54
N SER A 738 6.66 -9.89 37.71
CA SER A 738 5.67 -9.14 38.51
C SER A 738 5.53 -9.57 39.99
N ALA A 739 6.14 -10.67 40.43
CA ALA A 739 5.84 -11.33 41.72
C ALA A 739 7.03 -11.56 42.68
N GLY A 740 8.28 -11.26 42.31
CA GLY A 740 9.43 -11.43 43.22
C GLY A 740 10.61 -10.50 42.94
N THR A 741 11.20 -9.96 44.01
CA THR A 741 12.42 -9.14 44.11
C THR A 741 13.64 -9.75 43.39
N PRO A 742 14.71 -8.95 43.20
CA PRO A 742 15.16 -8.37 41.94
C PRO A 742 15.94 -9.36 41.01
N PRO A 743 16.05 -9.07 39.70
CA PRO A 743 16.96 -9.77 38.80
C PRO A 743 18.44 -9.52 39.20
N PRO A 744 19.38 -10.40 38.79
CA PRO A 744 20.81 -10.15 38.95
C PRO A 744 21.17 -8.82 38.26
N PRO A 745 22.15 -8.06 38.78
CA PRO A 745 22.29 -6.65 38.44
C PRO A 745 22.44 -6.49 36.91
N PRO A 746 21.45 -5.90 36.22
CA PRO A 746 21.69 -5.37 34.90
C PRO A 746 22.64 -4.19 35.11
N LYS A 747 23.61 -4.06 34.20
CA LYS A 747 24.69 -3.07 34.24
C LYS A 747 24.18 -1.72 34.79
N GLN A 748 24.79 -1.29 35.89
CA GLN A 748 24.55 -0.02 36.56
C GLN A 748 24.52 1.15 35.56
N GLY A 749 23.31 1.54 35.12
CA GLY A 749 22.95 2.94 35.00
C GLY A 749 22.49 3.39 36.39
N ALA A 750 23.06 4.48 36.91
CA ALA A 750 22.80 4.94 38.27
C ALA A 750 21.29 5.03 38.58
N ALA A 751 20.84 4.33 39.63
CA ALA A 751 19.47 4.38 40.14
C ALA A 751 19.06 5.85 40.31
N GLY A 752 18.01 6.25 39.61
CA GLY A 752 17.51 7.62 39.70
C GLY A 752 16.86 7.87 41.05
N ALA A 753 17.35 8.87 41.80
CA ALA A 753 16.65 9.35 42.99
C ALA A 753 15.41 10.13 42.55
N TYR A 754 14.30 9.44 42.30
CA TYR A 754 13.02 10.05 41.94
C TYR A 754 12.34 10.66 43.18
N THR A 755 11.74 11.84 43.03
CA THR A 755 11.14 12.60 44.14
C THR A 755 9.61 12.73 43.98
N PRO A 756 8.82 12.71 45.07
CA PRO A 756 7.37 12.87 45.01
C PRO A 756 6.93 14.34 44.88
N ASP A 757 7.72 15.18 44.21
CA ASP A 757 7.54 16.63 44.18
C ASP A 757 6.18 17.06 43.60
N ALA A 758 5.65 18.16 44.14
CA ALA A 758 4.50 18.86 43.60
C ALA A 758 4.97 19.89 42.56
N GLY A 759 4.41 19.81 41.35
CA GLY A 759 4.75 20.69 40.23
C GLY A 759 4.03 20.29 38.96
N PRO A 760 4.36 20.90 37.81
CA PRO A 760 3.83 20.50 36.51
C PRO A 760 4.22 19.06 36.16
N HIS A 761 3.28 18.33 35.59
CA HIS A 761 3.45 16.96 35.15
C HIS A 761 3.36 16.85 33.63
N PHE A 762 4.07 15.87 33.10
CA PHE A 762 3.86 15.30 31.80
C PHE A 762 3.19 13.95 31.94
N PHE A 763 2.69 13.43 30.83
CA PHE A 763 2.34 12.02 30.69
C PHE A 763 3.31 11.39 29.71
N ALA A 764 4.05 10.38 30.15
CA ALA A 764 5.05 9.70 29.33
C ALA A 764 4.52 8.32 28.92
N LEU A 765 4.65 8.00 27.63
CA LEU A 765 4.39 6.69 27.05
C LEU A 765 5.71 6.16 26.44
N ILE A 766 6.15 4.98 26.87
CA ILE A 766 7.40 4.35 26.42
C ILE A 766 7.08 3.32 25.35
N VAL A 767 7.58 3.52 24.13
CA VAL A 767 7.29 2.65 22.98
C VAL A 767 8.58 2.10 22.35
N PRO A 768 8.58 0.86 21.80
CA PRO A 768 9.72 0.32 21.07
C PRO A 768 10.06 1.12 19.80
N ASN A 769 11.33 1.18 19.43
CA ASN A 769 11.80 1.80 18.19
C ASN A 769 11.49 0.95 16.95
N GLN A 770 11.46 -0.37 17.09
CA GLN A 770 11.09 -1.32 16.03
C GLN A 770 9.64 -1.79 16.22
N GLY A 771 8.88 -1.89 15.13
CA GLY A 771 7.49 -2.37 15.14
C GLY A 771 6.42 -1.35 15.56
N SER A 772 6.81 -0.17 16.05
CA SER A 772 5.86 0.89 16.45
C SER A 772 5.70 1.98 15.38
N ASP A 773 4.49 2.20 14.86
CA ASP A 773 4.20 3.37 14.02
C ASP A 773 3.89 4.61 14.89
N LEU A 774 4.91 5.46 15.08
CA LEU A 774 4.79 6.71 15.82
C LEU A 774 3.75 7.68 15.25
N THR A 775 3.53 7.68 13.94
CA THR A 775 2.59 8.59 13.30
C THR A 775 1.17 8.18 13.68
N SER A 776 0.86 6.89 13.62
CA SER A 776 -0.39 6.32 14.11
C SER A 776 -0.58 6.55 15.61
N ILE A 777 0.46 6.29 16.43
CA ILE A 777 0.40 6.49 17.90
C ILE A 777 0.07 7.95 18.24
N LYS A 778 0.78 8.93 17.64
CA LYS A 778 0.51 10.35 17.87
C LYS A 778 -0.86 10.79 17.38
N THR A 779 -1.33 10.24 16.26
CA THR A 779 -2.65 10.56 15.69
C THR A 779 -3.78 10.08 16.60
N ARG A 780 -3.65 8.87 17.16
CA ARG A 780 -4.61 8.31 18.13
C ARG A 780 -4.62 9.08 19.44
N ILE A 781 -3.43 9.40 19.98
CA ILE A 781 -3.33 10.25 21.18
C ILE A 781 -3.93 11.65 20.91
N SER A 782 -3.71 12.21 19.72
CA SER A 782 -4.31 13.50 19.33
C SER A 782 -5.84 13.43 19.26
N SER A 783 -6.40 12.36 18.68
CA SER A 783 -7.85 12.12 18.60
C SER A 783 -8.47 11.94 20.00
N PHE A 784 -7.82 11.14 20.85
CA PHE A 784 -8.18 11.00 22.26
C PHE A 784 -8.16 12.36 23.00
N ASN A 785 -7.14 13.17 22.78
CA ASN A 785 -7.02 14.50 23.40
C ASN A 785 -8.14 15.45 22.94
N GLN A 786 -8.49 15.45 21.66
CA GLN A 786 -9.59 16.27 21.14
C GLN A 786 -10.94 15.87 21.75
N LEU A 787 -11.14 14.57 21.99
CA LEU A 787 -12.40 14.04 22.50
C LEU A 787 -12.55 14.26 24.02
N TYR A 788 -11.51 13.99 24.79
CA TYR A 788 -11.57 13.99 26.27
C TYR A 788 -11.01 15.25 26.92
N PHE A 789 -10.20 16.03 26.19
CA PHE A 789 -9.55 17.25 26.69
C PHE A 789 -9.67 18.45 25.72
N PRO A 790 -10.87 18.79 25.19
CA PRO A 790 -11.05 19.82 24.15
C PRO A 790 -10.68 21.26 24.56
N GLY A 791 -10.38 21.50 25.84
CA GLY A 791 -9.97 22.80 26.39
C GLY A 791 -8.58 22.83 27.03
N THR A 792 -7.84 21.71 27.03
CA THR A 792 -6.50 21.65 27.61
C THR A 792 -5.47 21.72 26.47
N PRO A 793 -4.59 22.74 26.42
CA PRO A 793 -3.55 22.83 25.39
C PRO A 793 -2.48 21.78 25.68
N VAL A 794 -2.69 20.57 25.17
CA VAL A 794 -1.75 19.45 25.28
C VAL A 794 -0.84 19.40 24.06
N GLU A 795 0.46 19.27 24.29
CA GLU A 795 1.47 19.15 23.24
C GLU A 795 2.08 17.74 23.26
N ILE A 796 2.18 17.10 22.10
CA ILE A 796 2.72 15.74 21.96
C ILE A 796 4.10 15.83 21.32
N THR A 797 5.12 15.45 22.07
CA THR A 797 6.52 15.39 21.61
C THR A 797 7.04 13.96 21.67
N ASN A 798 8.14 13.66 20.99
CA ASN A 798 8.82 12.37 21.13
C ASN A 798 10.34 12.52 21.14
N SER A 799 11.02 11.63 21.86
CA SER A 799 12.49 11.57 21.94
C SER A 799 12.98 10.15 22.20
N PHE A 800 14.11 9.76 21.63
CA PHE A 800 14.73 8.46 21.90
C PHE A 800 15.22 8.38 23.35
N LEU A 801 14.83 7.32 24.06
CA LEU A 801 15.30 7.05 25.42
C LEU A 801 16.62 6.25 25.37
N ASP A 802 16.64 5.22 24.51
CA ASP A 802 17.77 4.31 24.28
C ASP A 802 17.67 3.69 22.86
N PRO A 803 18.60 2.80 22.45
CA PRO A 803 18.56 2.17 21.13
C PRO A 803 17.29 1.36 20.82
N GLU A 804 16.58 0.90 21.84
CA GLU A 804 15.42 0.01 21.74
C GLU A 804 14.10 0.75 21.99
N HIS A 805 14.10 1.86 22.73
CA HIS A 805 12.90 2.57 23.16
C HIS A 805 12.93 4.08 22.92
N GLN A 806 11.75 4.67 22.80
CA GLN A 806 11.51 6.10 22.72
C GLN A 806 10.35 6.51 23.63
N VAL A 807 10.39 7.77 24.09
CA VAL A 807 9.33 8.36 24.91
C VAL A 807 8.45 9.24 24.02
N VAL A 808 7.14 8.99 24.04
CA VAL A 808 6.12 9.94 23.59
C VAL A 808 5.64 10.70 24.83
N LEU A 809 5.90 12.00 24.85
CA LEU A 809 5.65 12.86 26.02
C LEU A 809 4.52 13.83 25.71
N ILE A 810 3.47 13.79 26.54
CA ILE A 810 2.33 14.71 26.48
C ILE A 810 2.48 15.74 27.60
N SER A 811 2.55 17.02 27.23
CA SER A 811 2.62 18.14 28.16
C SER A 811 1.28 18.86 28.29
N GLY A 812 1.17 19.78 29.27
CA GLY A 812 -0.05 20.57 29.50
C GLY A 812 -0.78 20.28 30.82
N PHE A 813 -0.20 19.48 31.73
CA PHE A 813 -0.80 19.17 33.04
C PHE A 813 -0.17 20.03 34.15
N PRO A 814 -0.85 21.07 34.64
CA PRO A 814 -0.29 21.98 35.64
C PRO A 814 -0.21 21.36 37.05
N THR A 815 -0.96 20.28 37.32
CA THR A 815 -1.01 19.61 38.62
C THR A 815 -0.99 18.09 38.48
N LYS A 816 -0.62 17.41 39.57
CA LYS A 816 -0.66 15.94 39.69
C LYS A 816 -2.05 15.40 39.39
N GLU A 817 -3.10 16.05 39.88
CA GLU A 817 -4.48 15.61 39.71
C GLU A 817 -4.89 15.63 38.23
N ALA A 818 -4.48 16.64 37.48
CA ALA A 818 -4.77 16.73 36.04
C ALA A 818 -4.08 15.61 35.26
N ALA A 819 -2.80 15.31 35.57
CA ALA A 819 -2.08 14.22 34.93
C ALA A 819 -2.61 12.84 35.35
N MET A 820 -3.06 12.68 36.60
CA MET A 820 -3.69 11.44 37.08
C MET A 820 -5.07 11.20 36.48
N LEU A 821 -5.85 12.26 36.24
CA LEU A 821 -7.11 12.16 35.49
C LEU A 821 -6.86 11.74 34.05
N TYR A 822 -5.83 12.30 33.42
CA TYR A 822 -5.36 11.85 32.10
C TYR A 822 -4.96 10.37 32.12
N ASN A 823 -4.16 9.95 33.09
CA ASN A 823 -3.75 8.55 33.27
C ASN A 823 -4.95 7.60 33.43
N GLY A 824 -5.95 7.99 34.23
CA GLY A 824 -7.15 7.17 34.44
C GLY A 824 -7.99 7.00 33.16
N LEU A 825 -8.13 8.05 32.35
CA LEU A 825 -8.82 7.98 31.06
C LEU A 825 -7.99 7.28 29.98
N PHE A 826 -6.67 7.43 30.02
CA PHE A 826 -5.76 6.76 29.09
C PHE A 826 -5.76 5.26 29.32
N THR A 827 -5.80 4.81 30.58
CA THR A 827 -5.72 3.37 30.95
C THR A 827 -7.06 2.65 31.01
N SER A 828 -8.20 3.32 30.78
CA SER A 828 -9.55 2.74 30.93
C SER A 828 -10.07 1.93 29.72
N GLY A 829 -9.19 1.54 28.79
CA GLY A 829 -9.58 0.73 27.62
C GLY A 829 -10.35 1.51 26.56
N ASN A 830 -9.97 2.76 26.31
CA ASN A 830 -10.64 3.65 25.36
C ASN A 830 -10.50 3.15 23.91
N GLN A 831 -11.61 3.19 23.14
CA GLN A 831 -11.63 2.77 21.73
C GLN A 831 -10.66 3.57 20.85
N GLU A 832 -10.43 4.85 21.16
CA GLU A 832 -9.47 5.69 20.43
C GLU A 832 -8.00 5.26 20.63
N LEU A 833 -7.72 4.50 21.70
CA LEU A 833 -6.38 4.04 22.09
C LEU A 833 -6.15 2.54 21.84
N VAL A 834 -7.06 1.89 21.10
CA VAL A 834 -6.89 0.50 20.63
C VAL A 834 -5.61 0.39 19.78
N GLY A 835 -4.79 -0.60 20.07
CA GLY A 835 -3.45 -0.78 19.50
C GLY A 835 -2.34 0.01 20.19
N ILE A 836 -2.65 0.83 21.21
CA ILE A 836 -1.66 1.43 22.12
C ILE A 836 -1.78 0.79 23.50
N ASN A 837 -2.99 0.79 24.07
CA ASN A 837 -3.25 0.20 25.38
C ASN A 837 -3.14 -1.34 25.37
N ASP A 838 -3.43 -1.96 24.23
CA ASP A 838 -3.39 -3.42 24.06
C ASP A 838 -1.95 -3.96 23.95
N GLN A 839 -0.97 -3.07 23.73
CA GLN A 839 0.45 -3.42 23.57
C GLN A 839 1.23 -3.45 24.88
N GLY A 840 0.62 -3.03 26.00
CA GLY A 840 1.25 -3.07 27.32
C GLY A 840 2.41 -2.08 27.52
N TYR A 841 2.48 -1.02 26.73
CA TYR A 841 3.51 0.00 26.83
C TYR A 841 3.48 0.72 28.21
N PRO A 842 4.64 0.91 28.88
CA PRO A 842 4.69 1.68 30.11
C PRO A 842 4.18 3.11 29.89
N ALA A 843 3.16 3.49 30.65
CA ALA A 843 2.55 4.82 30.57
C ALA A 843 2.30 5.37 31.98
N PHE A 844 2.77 6.59 32.25
CA PHE A 844 2.67 7.19 33.58
C PHE A 844 2.78 8.73 33.57
N PRO A 845 2.09 9.40 34.50
CA PRO A 845 2.40 10.77 34.92
C PRO A 845 3.82 10.90 35.46
N ILE A 846 4.54 11.92 35.01
CA ILE A 846 5.92 12.19 35.41
C ILE A 846 6.19 13.69 35.58
N THR A 847 6.84 14.10 36.66
CA THR A 847 7.25 15.51 36.84
C THR A 847 8.40 15.85 35.90
N THR A 848 8.59 17.12 35.56
CA THR A 848 9.73 17.56 34.75
C THR A 848 11.09 17.11 35.32
N ALA A 849 11.25 17.15 36.65
CA ALA A 849 12.47 16.72 37.33
C ALA A 849 12.69 15.21 37.22
N ASN A 850 11.63 14.41 37.44
CA ASN A 850 11.71 12.96 37.31
C ASN A 850 11.90 12.53 35.86
N TYR A 851 11.36 13.26 34.89
CA TYR A 851 11.57 12.99 33.47
C TYR A 851 13.02 13.21 33.07
N ALA A 852 13.64 14.31 33.51
CA ALA A 852 15.07 14.54 33.30
C ALA A 852 15.92 13.44 33.94
N GLN A 853 15.51 12.94 35.11
CA GLN A 853 16.20 11.83 35.77
C GLN A 853 16.01 10.51 35.02
N LEU A 854 14.79 10.19 34.56
CA LEU A 854 14.48 9.01 33.76
C LEU A 854 15.26 9.00 32.45
N TYR A 855 15.35 10.14 31.78
CA TYR A 855 16.11 10.28 30.54
C TYR A 855 17.63 10.08 30.76
N LYS A 856 18.13 10.43 31.96
CA LYS A 856 19.54 10.25 32.34
C LYS A 856 19.86 8.83 32.81
N SER A 857 18.97 8.22 33.60
CA SER A 857 19.15 6.87 34.17
C SER A 857 18.77 5.77 33.19
N LYS A 858 17.83 6.06 32.26
CA LYS A 858 17.15 5.10 31.38
C LYS A 858 16.40 4.01 32.16
N ASP A 859 16.08 4.29 33.41
CA ASP A 859 15.50 3.35 34.37
C ASP A 859 13.98 3.45 34.38
N VAL A 860 13.36 2.91 33.32
CA VAL A 860 11.90 2.87 33.14
C VAL A 860 11.22 2.02 34.21
N ASP A 861 11.82 0.88 34.54
CA ASP A 861 11.30 -0.04 35.56
C ASP A 861 11.34 0.58 36.95
N GLY A 862 12.44 1.25 37.30
CA GLY A 862 12.58 1.99 38.55
C GLY A 862 11.58 3.14 38.66
N TYR A 863 11.33 3.88 37.56
CA TYR A 863 10.30 4.92 37.60
C TYR A 863 8.88 4.35 37.68
N SER A 864 8.57 3.27 36.98
CA SER A 864 7.26 2.61 37.03
C SER A 864 6.94 2.10 38.44
N THR A 865 7.96 1.57 39.13
CA THR A 865 7.87 1.17 40.53
C THR A 865 7.62 2.38 41.44
N PHE A 866 8.39 3.45 41.25
CA PHE A 866 8.21 4.70 41.99
C PHE A 866 6.81 5.30 41.78
N PHE A 867 6.31 5.32 40.54
CA PHE A 867 4.98 5.79 40.18
C PHE A 867 3.90 4.99 40.91
N THR A 868 3.97 3.66 40.87
CA THR A 868 3.00 2.78 41.56
C THR A 868 2.91 3.11 43.06
N GLN A 869 4.06 3.19 43.73
CA GLN A 869 4.12 3.42 45.18
C GLN A 869 3.69 4.85 45.61
N ASN A 870 3.89 5.87 44.77
CA ASN A 870 3.72 7.27 45.16
C ASN A 870 2.50 7.96 44.52
N TYR A 871 1.94 7.38 43.45
CA TYR A 871 0.80 7.93 42.72
C TYR A 871 -0.43 7.03 42.79
N LEU A 872 -0.28 5.70 42.85
CA LEU A 872 -1.41 4.75 42.86
C LEU A 872 -1.74 4.23 44.27
N ASP A 873 -0.74 3.88 45.09
CA ASP A 873 -0.96 3.29 46.43
C ASP A 873 -1.41 4.30 47.53
N ARG A 874 -1.64 5.57 47.19
CA ARG A 874 -2.15 6.62 48.10
C ARG A 874 -3.58 7.09 47.79
N GLN A 875 -4.28 6.43 46.87
CA GLN A 875 -5.73 6.57 46.66
C GLN A 875 -6.47 5.45 47.40
#